data_AF-A0A9E5KEI1-F1
#
_entry.id   AF-A0A9E5KEI1-F1
#
_cell.length_a   1.000
_cell.length_b   1.000
_cell.length_c   1.000
_cell.angle_alpha   90.00
_cell.angle_beta   90.00
_cell.angle_gamma   90.00
#
_symmetry.space_group_name_H-M   'P 1'
#
loop_
_entity.id
_entity.type
_entity.pdbx_description
1 polymer ?
#
loop_
_entity_poly.entity_id
_entity_poly.type
_entity_poly.pdbx_seq_one_letter_code
_entity_poly.pdbx_strand_id
1 'polypeptide(L)'
;MSSTNKATDPISLALDRVRIGLRNRLVGDVVAHLAIGIGVWILASFCIDRGLFAAFRFDLTEQLPGWTRWGQPLLALGLAIGFILSRVPLLIKRFSDHDMALALERHFGKELGDSVITAVELSDKAIVERQEMSAALVEVTRQKAISSLSKTNIDNVFNSNRPFRLLLTSIGVFLGGYGTLLLFFTLAHPASPSNEFAKTTDSPVGALHDNLWFWAERTLMGRDLAWPRNVFLRLAGFPSTGKLLRAGRGTPAQFRVEASRFIVAGAPSAQILADCKEWLAGSSLSSEDQAISLSMLANSAHHGWRPATIFDISKLGSPAGWKLPEPAASFLPHPGDIPGGIDSIGSRIPNDPTITLAISTMETLSGSMMNRRQVRALSLPPVVEWLETAIVTREDGRQPKQTIEELTADAREPGTYPRTIPHLTESLDITARAGDFQSSIYRLEVLPPPVLARMDVTEVRPAYLTTHLEADLDGQARSAALAELANRRVMVPAGDRLMPRAEASVIEFPSGSGLVLDFSLQEGRAPGIAPVLEALSGTMPAHTPIEFNNDAFKITFEPIREERIVLLRFADSDNIRGERKLIFRPIQDTPPTLEARPVDDLRETESGYLVTSRTRIPFRGSSRDDHGLATLRHVWTTREIDRDGAAGSLASRLAQMLVPDTASRIPAALNLTSTLASLRRTPQAYRLASALPLLAGGNTSSILLFAMPFQQGMMGLSLPRQRSIPAFSARIKALKGNDTLRAYTIEPDSSGNAIASDFPLTVAGIIVDPDGSVARGRRYMVELGVEAEDLDVSMDPPSPHITRAGPFTLVVLPDDEMLELIQSDEMRLRERVVELRNELLPPDLGQRTPVRYLLELKGIAADLREASNRLDARRTQSDQIDRVIDDARRKAEEIERDFRRLTRQTALCGFPVKDEKERVAKALEKIHKESLPSLRGSVEGFRKQQESVETSRVEALKTCRARSAELMAAIDEALNLMGGASDFDSELARLRGILREQENQTRRLDSFRKELVNKLLEDLLNPK
;
A
#
# COMPACT_ATOMS: atom_id res chain seq x y z
N MET A 1 -12.23 -68.64 -91.56
CA MET A 1 -13.68 -68.95 -91.50
C MET A 1 -13.88 -70.37 -90.93
N SER A 2 -13.83 -70.56 -89.61
CA SER A 2 -14.03 -71.88 -88.96
C SER A 2 -14.56 -71.76 -87.51
N SER A 3 -15.27 -70.69 -87.17
CA SER A 3 -15.83 -70.51 -85.81
C SER A 3 -17.36 -70.57 -85.75
N THR A 4 -18.05 -70.81 -86.87
CA THR A 4 -19.52 -70.68 -86.94
C THR A 4 -20.30 -71.98 -86.70
N ASN A 5 -19.68 -73.17 -86.67
CA ASN A 5 -20.39 -74.44 -86.40
C ASN A 5 -20.30 -74.94 -84.95
N LYS A 6 -19.66 -74.21 -84.04
CA LYS A 6 -19.60 -74.59 -82.61
C LYS A 6 -20.93 -74.33 -81.87
N ALA A 7 -21.87 -73.59 -82.47
CA ALA A 7 -23.11 -73.15 -81.84
C ALA A 7 -24.27 -74.18 -81.90
N THR A 8 -24.10 -75.31 -82.59
CA THR A 8 -25.17 -76.32 -82.77
C THR A 8 -24.83 -77.69 -82.21
N ASP A 9 -23.71 -77.85 -81.50
CA ASP A 9 -23.37 -79.12 -80.86
C ASP A 9 -24.18 -79.32 -79.56
N PRO A 10 -25.00 -80.38 -79.44
CA PRO A 10 -25.80 -80.63 -78.24
C PRO A 10 -24.95 -80.75 -76.97
N ILE A 11 -23.71 -81.26 -77.10
CA ILE A 11 -22.78 -81.41 -75.98
C ILE A 11 -22.29 -80.04 -75.50
N SER A 12 -21.89 -79.14 -76.41
CA SER A 12 -21.46 -77.80 -76.03
C SER A 12 -22.60 -76.99 -75.42
N LEU A 13 -23.82 -77.14 -75.92
CA LEU A 13 -25.01 -76.45 -75.39
C LEU A 13 -25.36 -76.93 -73.97
N ALA A 14 -25.20 -78.22 -73.70
CA ALA A 14 -25.39 -78.77 -72.36
C ALA A 14 -24.28 -78.35 -71.38
N LEU A 15 -23.02 -78.34 -71.81
CA LEU A 15 -21.89 -77.82 -71.02
C LEU A 15 -22.06 -76.30 -70.74
N ASP A 16 -22.57 -75.54 -71.70
CA ASP A 16 -22.91 -74.13 -71.51
C ASP A 16 -24.06 -73.92 -70.52
N ARG A 17 -25.10 -74.79 -70.52
CA ARG A 17 -26.15 -74.76 -69.49
C ARG A 17 -25.58 -74.99 -68.09
N VAL A 18 -24.67 -75.95 -67.93
CA VAL A 18 -23.99 -76.23 -66.66
C VAL A 18 -23.12 -75.06 -66.22
N ARG A 19 -22.41 -74.43 -67.16
CA ARG A 19 -21.59 -73.22 -66.93
C ARG A 19 -22.45 -72.03 -66.48
N ILE A 20 -23.60 -71.82 -67.10
CA ILE A 20 -24.57 -70.79 -66.70
C ILE A 20 -25.16 -71.11 -65.31
N GLY A 21 -25.52 -72.37 -65.04
CA GLY A 21 -26.01 -72.82 -63.73
C GLY A 21 -25.00 -72.62 -62.61
N LEU A 22 -23.72 -72.94 -62.86
CA LEU A 22 -22.62 -72.73 -61.90
C LEU A 22 -22.42 -71.23 -61.61
N ARG A 23 -22.44 -70.38 -62.64
CA ARG A 23 -22.30 -68.93 -62.49
C ARG A 23 -23.46 -68.32 -61.70
N ASN A 24 -24.69 -68.64 -62.07
CA ASN A 24 -25.89 -68.15 -61.36
C ASN A 24 -25.89 -68.57 -59.89
N ARG A 25 -25.44 -69.81 -59.60
CA ARG A 25 -25.27 -70.29 -58.23
C ARG A 25 -24.19 -69.53 -57.47
N LEU A 26 -23.02 -69.35 -58.06
CA LEU A 26 -21.93 -68.62 -57.43
C LEU A 26 -22.34 -67.18 -57.12
N VAL A 27 -23.08 -66.53 -58.02
CA VAL A 27 -23.68 -65.22 -57.79
C VAL A 27 -24.66 -65.28 -56.61
N GLY A 28 -25.57 -66.25 -56.58
CA GLY A 28 -26.52 -66.43 -55.46
C GLY A 28 -25.83 -66.64 -54.11
N ASP A 29 -24.79 -67.48 -54.07
CA ASP A 29 -23.99 -67.70 -52.85
C ASP A 29 -23.27 -66.40 -52.43
N VAL A 30 -22.66 -65.66 -53.37
CA VAL A 30 -22.00 -64.37 -53.07
C VAL A 30 -22.99 -63.36 -52.51
N VAL A 31 -24.16 -63.21 -53.12
CA VAL A 31 -25.22 -62.30 -52.66
C VAL A 31 -25.70 -62.68 -51.26
N ALA A 32 -25.93 -63.97 -50.99
CA ALA A 32 -26.39 -64.41 -49.68
C ALA A 32 -25.34 -64.19 -48.57
N HIS A 33 -24.06 -64.46 -48.84
CA HIS A 33 -22.99 -64.18 -47.87
C HIS A 33 -22.80 -62.68 -47.65
N LEU A 34 -22.94 -61.87 -48.69
CA LEU A 34 -22.91 -60.41 -48.56
C LEU A 34 -24.06 -59.92 -47.67
N ALA A 35 -25.29 -60.45 -47.87
CA ALA A 35 -26.45 -60.11 -47.06
C ALA A 35 -26.26 -60.49 -45.58
N ILE A 36 -25.70 -61.67 -45.29
CA ILE A 36 -25.34 -62.09 -43.93
C ILE A 36 -24.28 -61.14 -43.34
N GLY A 37 -23.22 -60.85 -44.09
CA GLY A 37 -22.15 -59.96 -43.64
C GLY A 37 -22.65 -58.56 -43.32
N ILE A 38 -23.53 -57.99 -44.16
CA ILE A 38 -24.19 -56.71 -43.92
C ILE A 38 -25.06 -56.77 -42.67
N GLY A 39 -25.88 -57.82 -42.50
CA GLY A 39 -26.74 -57.98 -41.33
C GLY A 39 -25.96 -58.06 -40.02
N VAL A 40 -24.88 -58.86 -39.98
CA VAL A 40 -23.98 -58.96 -38.82
C VAL A 40 -23.28 -57.64 -38.55
N TRP A 41 -22.81 -56.95 -39.59
CA TRP A 41 -22.16 -55.65 -39.43
C TRP A 41 -23.10 -54.59 -38.87
N ILE A 42 -24.34 -54.48 -39.38
CA ILE A 42 -25.36 -53.56 -38.86
C ILE A 42 -25.58 -53.80 -37.36
N LEU A 43 -25.78 -55.06 -36.97
CA LEU A 43 -26.02 -55.43 -35.58
C LEU A 43 -24.80 -55.10 -34.69
N ALA A 44 -23.60 -55.47 -35.13
CA ALA A 44 -22.37 -55.21 -34.38
C ALA A 44 -22.09 -53.71 -34.26
N SER A 45 -22.23 -52.95 -35.34
CA SER A 45 -22.05 -51.48 -35.35
C SER A 45 -23.06 -50.81 -34.42
N PHE A 46 -24.33 -51.18 -34.48
CA PHE A 46 -25.36 -50.67 -33.56
C PHE A 46 -25.01 -50.99 -32.09
N CYS A 47 -24.68 -52.24 -31.78
CA CYS A 47 -24.35 -52.66 -30.43
C CYS A 47 -23.09 -51.96 -29.89
N ILE A 48 -22.07 -51.75 -30.72
CA ILE A 48 -20.85 -51.03 -30.32
C ILE A 48 -21.16 -49.55 -30.08
N ASP A 49 -21.80 -48.86 -31.02
CA ASP A 49 -22.09 -47.42 -30.90
C ASP A 49 -23.05 -47.16 -29.72
N ARG A 50 -24.21 -47.83 -29.72
CA ARG A 50 -25.21 -47.66 -28.66
C ARG A 50 -24.71 -48.19 -27.31
N GLY A 51 -23.90 -49.25 -27.31
CA GLY A 51 -23.32 -49.84 -26.10
C GLY A 51 -22.24 -48.96 -25.47
N LEU A 52 -21.35 -48.36 -26.27
CA LEU A 52 -20.39 -47.36 -25.79
C LEU A 52 -21.10 -46.15 -25.17
N PHE A 53 -22.17 -45.67 -25.81
CA PHE A 53 -23.00 -44.61 -25.25
C PHE A 53 -23.72 -45.06 -23.96
N ALA A 54 -24.26 -46.29 -23.90
CA ALA A 54 -24.95 -46.80 -22.72
C ALA A 54 -24.02 -46.93 -21.51
N ALA A 55 -22.85 -47.53 -21.72
CA ALA A 55 -21.93 -47.94 -20.66
C ALA A 55 -21.01 -46.80 -20.21
N PHE A 56 -20.52 -45.99 -21.15
CA PHE A 56 -19.51 -44.97 -20.88
C PHE A 56 -19.98 -43.54 -21.14
N ARG A 57 -21.22 -43.35 -21.62
CA ARG A 57 -21.70 -42.03 -22.12
C ARG A 57 -20.82 -41.46 -23.23
N PHE A 58 -20.05 -42.32 -23.88
CA PHE A 58 -19.15 -41.96 -24.97
C PHE A 58 -19.93 -41.92 -26.28
N ASP A 59 -20.19 -40.73 -26.79
CA ASP A 59 -20.82 -40.54 -28.10
C ASP A 59 -19.74 -40.40 -29.19
N LEU A 60 -19.65 -41.40 -30.07
CA LEU A 60 -18.70 -41.44 -31.18
C LEU A 60 -18.79 -40.22 -32.09
N THR A 61 -19.98 -39.64 -32.29
CA THR A 61 -20.15 -38.47 -33.16
C THR A 61 -19.70 -37.17 -32.53
N GLU A 62 -19.77 -37.07 -31.21
CA GLU A 62 -19.45 -35.85 -30.47
C GLU A 62 -17.97 -35.76 -30.12
N GLN A 63 -17.38 -36.89 -29.74
CA GLN A 63 -16.02 -36.93 -29.21
C GLN A 63 -14.96 -37.21 -30.28
N LEU A 64 -15.34 -37.74 -31.44
CA LEU A 64 -14.41 -37.99 -32.54
C LEU A 64 -14.61 -37.02 -33.72
N PRO A 65 -13.53 -36.70 -34.47
CA PRO A 65 -13.62 -35.91 -35.68
C PRO A 65 -14.58 -36.52 -36.71
N GLY A 66 -15.30 -35.68 -37.48
CA GLY A 66 -16.35 -36.14 -38.39
C GLY A 66 -15.96 -37.22 -39.41
N TRP A 67 -14.67 -37.35 -39.77
CA TRP A 67 -14.19 -38.38 -40.70
C TRP A 67 -14.20 -39.80 -40.11
N THR A 68 -14.07 -39.96 -38.79
CA THR A 68 -14.06 -41.29 -38.13
C THR A 68 -15.40 -42.00 -38.29
N ARG A 69 -16.47 -41.23 -38.48
CA ARG A 69 -17.85 -41.69 -38.68
C ARG A 69 -18.00 -42.50 -39.98
N TRP A 70 -17.27 -42.10 -41.02
CA TRP A 70 -17.18 -42.88 -42.26
C TRP A 70 -16.27 -44.11 -42.13
N GLY A 71 -15.47 -44.20 -41.06
CA GLY A 71 -14.57 -45.32 -40.83
C GLY A 71 -15.27 -46.67 -40.76
N GLN A 72 -16.38 -46.78 -40.02
CA GLN A 72 -17.16 -48.02 -39.93
C GLN A 72 -17.80 -48.45 -41.26
N PRO A 73 -18.56 -47.59 -41.98
CA PRO A 73 -19.14 -47.97 -43.27
C PRO A 73 -18.07 -48.16 -44.36
N LEU A 74 -16.98 -47.39 -44.37
CA LEU A 74 -15.87 -47.61 -45.32
C LEU A 74 -15.12 -48.92 -45.04
N LEU A 75 -14.94 -49.31 -43.78
CA LEU A 75 -14.37 -50.61 -43.43
C LEU A 75 -15.29 -51.74 -43.90
N ALA A 76 -16.60 -51.63 -43.66
CA ALA A 76 -17.57 -52.62 -44.15
C ALA A 76 -17.60 -52.70 -45.68
N LEU A 77 -17.57 -51.54 -46.35
CA LEU A 77 -17.48 -51.45 -47.81
C LEU A 77 -16.17 -52.06 -48.33
N GLY A 78 -15.04 -51.80 -47.67
CA GLY A 78 -13.74 -52.37 -48.01
C GLY A 78 -13.71 -53.90 -47.85
N LEU A 79 -14.28 -54.42 -46.76
CA LEU A 79 -14.43 -55.86 -46.55
C LEU A 79 -15.37 -56.50 -47.57
N ALA A 80 -16.47 -55.83 -47.92
CA ALA A 80 -17.41 -56.27 -48.95
C ALA A 80 -16.73 -56.30 -50.34
N ILE A 81 -16.01 -55.24 -50.72
CA ILE A 81 -15.25 -55.17 -51.96
C ILE A 81 -14.17 -56.25 -52.00
N GLY A 82 -13.40 -56.42 -50.92
CA GLY A 82 -12.38 -57.47 -50.81
C GLY A 82 -12.97 -58.87 -50.94
N PHE A 83 -14.12 -59.12 -50.31
CA PHE A 83 -14.86 -60.37 -50.45
C PHE A 83 -15.32 -60.59 -51.90
N ILE A 84 -15.93 -59.59 -52.54
CA ILE A 84 -16.36 -59.68 -53.94
C ILE A 84 -15.16 -59.95 -54.85
N LEU A 85 -14.08 -59.17 -54.73
CA LEU A 85 -12.85 -59.31 -55.53
C LEU A 85 -12.21 -60.69 -55.36
N SER A 86 -12.27 -61.29 -54.16
CA SER A 86 -11.79 -62.67 -53.96
C SER A 86 -12.58 -63.73 -54.74
N ARG A 87 -13.83 -63.41 -55.12
CA ARG A 87 -14.75 -64.30 -55.83
C ARG A 87 -14.83 -64.02 -57.33
N VAL A 88 -14.49 -62.82 -57.78
CA VAL A 88 -14.44 -62.43 -59.20
C VAL A 88 -13.56 -63.37 -60.05
N PRO A 89 -12.36 -63.82 -59.62
CA PRO A 89 -11.57 -64.79 -60.37
C PRO A 89 -12.33 -66.09 -60.66
N LEU A 90 -13.18 -66.54 -59.74
CA LEU A 90 -14.00 -67.75 -59.90
C LEU A 90 -15.14 -67.55 -60.92
N LEU A 91 -15.62 -66.31 -61.11
CA LEU A 91 -16.64 -65.96 -62.11
C LEU A 91 -16.03 -65.76 -63.52
N ILE A 92 -14.82 -65.21 -63.58
CA ILE A 92 -14.11 -64.89 -64.83
C ILE A 92 -13.36 -66.10 -65.39
N LYS A 93 -12.83 -67.00 -64.54
CA LYS A 93 -12.09 -68.19 -64.99
C LYS A 93 -12.96 -69.00 -65.94
N ARG A 94 -12.46 -69.18 -67.17
CA ARG A 94 -13.09 -70.06 -68.16
C ARG A 94 -12.81 -71.49 -67.74
N PHE A 95 -13.82 -72.16 -67.22
CA PHE A 95 -13.75 -73.61 -67.01
C PHE A 95 -13.65 -74.29 -68.36
N SER A 96 -12.61 -75.12 -68.54
CA SER A 96 -12.44 -75.85 -69.78
C SER A 96 -13.62 -76.80 -69.98
N ASP A 97 -13.97 -77.09 -71.23
CA ASP A 97 -15.05 -78.02 -71.55
C ASP A 97 -14.75 -79.42 -70.97
N HIS A 98 -13.47 -79.77 -70.86
CA HIS A 98 -12.94 -80.96 -70.21
C HIS A 98 -13.20 -80.98 -68.69
N ASP A 99 -12.92 -79.89 -67.96
CA ASP A 99 -13.19 -79.79 -66.50
C ASP A 99 -14.69 -79.91 -66.19
N MET A 100 -15.55 -79.36 -67.05
CA MET A 100 -16.99 -79.42 -66.91
C MET A 100 -17.53 -80.83 -67.20
N ALA A 101 -16.99 -81.50 -68.23
CA ALA A 101 -17.31 -82.90 -68.52
C ALA A 101 -16.93 -83.82 -67.35
N LEU A 102 -15.71 -83.66 -66.82
CA LEU A 102 -15.24 -84.41 -65.65
C LEU A 102 -16.13 -84.15 -64.41
N ALA A 103 -16.58 -82.92 -64.19
CA ALA A 103 -17.48 -82.58 -63.09
C ALA A 103 -18.86 -83.25 -63.23
N LEU A 104 -19.39 -83.34 -64.45
CA LEU A 104 -20.65 -84.03 -64.73
C LEU A 104 -20.52 -85.54 -64.50
N GLU A 105 -19.46 -86.17 -64.99
CA GLU A 105 -19.22 -87.60 -64.82
C GLU A 105 -18.95 -87.98 -63.37
N ARG A 106 -18.23 -87.14 -62.62
CA ARG A 106 -18.01 -87.38 -61.19
C ARG A 106 -19.30 -87.33 -60.37
N HIS A 107 -20.27 -86.50 -60.78
CA HIS A 107 -21.55 -86.35 -60.07
C HIS A 107 -22.59 -87.39 -60.51
N PHE A 108 -22.64 -87.73 -61.80
CA PHE A 108 -23.59 -88.70 -62.38
C PHE A 108 -22.92 -89.98 -62.86
N GLY A 109 -21.83 -90.43 -62.22
CA GLY A 109 -20.98 -91.52 -62.74
C GLY A 109 -21.70 -92.84 -63.03
N LYS A 110 -22.85 -93.09 -62.39
CA LYS A 110 -23.71 -94.25 -62.68
C LYS A 110 -24.47 -94.16 -64.01
N GLU A 111 -24.77 -92.94 -64.47
CA GLU A 111 -25.61 -92.68 -65.65
C GLU A 111 -24.76 -92.26 -66.88
N LEU A 112 -23.66 -91.54 -66.65
CA LEU A 112 -22.80 -91.02 -67.73
C LEU A 112 -21.57 -91.90 -68.03
N GLY A 113 -21.05 -92.65 -67.06
CA GLY A 113 -19.74 -93.33 -67.20
C GLY A 113 -18.63 -92.35 -67.62
N ASP A 114 -17.70 -92.79 -68.48
CA ASP A 114 -16.63 -91.96 -69.06
C ASP A 114 -17.01 -91.41 -70.45
N SER A 115 -18.31 -91.36 -70.79
CA SER A 115 -18.76 -91.11 -72.17
C SER A 115 -18.71 -89.63 -72.58
N VAL A 116 -18.82 -88.69 -71.64
CA VAL A 116 -18.90 -87.25 -71.91
C VAL A 116 -17.49 -86.65 -72.04
N ILE A 117 -16.55 -87.03 -71.17
CA ILE A 117 -15.15 -86.60 -71.26
C ILE A 117 -14.51 -87.13 -72.54
N THR A 118 -14.76 -88.40 -72.86
CA THR A 118 -14.30 -89.04 -74.10
C THR A 118 -14.91 -88.32 -75.31
N ALA A 119 -16.20 -87.98 -75.27
CA ALA A 119 -16.82 -87.23 -76.37
C ALA A 119 -16.27 -85.80 -76.52
N VAL A 120 -15.88 -85.14 -75.43
CA VAL A 120 -15.24 -83.81 -75.46
C VAL A 120 -13.80 -83.90 -75.97
N GLU A 121 -13.01 -84.90 -75.56
CA GLU A 121 -11.65 -85.13 -76.06
C GLU A 121 -11.64 -85.49 -77.56
N LEU A 122 -12.58 -86.35 -77.99
CA LEU A 122 -12.77 -86.72 -79.40
C LEU A 122 -13.35 -85.57 -80.25
N SER A 123 -13.81 -84.48 -79.64
CA SER A 123 -14.24 -83.28 -80.37
C SER A 123 -13.06 -82.41 -80.82
N ASP A 124 -11.86 -82.63 -80.27
CA ASP A 124 -10.64 -81.96 -80.71
C ASP A 124 -10.05 -82.66 -81.94
N LYS A 125 -10.13 -81.99 -83.09
CA LYS A 125 -9.65 -82.51 -84.37
C LYS A 125 -8.18 -82.93 -84.31
N ALA A 126 -7.36 -82.26 -83.49
CA ALA A 126 -5.94 -82.58 -83.34
C ALA A 126 -5.69 -83.94 -82.66
N ILE A 127 -6.60 -84.39 -81.77
CA ILE A 127 -6.49 -85.68 -81.07
C ILE A 127 -6.97 -86.81 -82.00
N VAL A 128 -8.07 -86.59 -82.72
CA VAL A 128 -8.64 -87.56 -83.68
C VAL A 128 -7.65 -87.86 -84.83
N GLU A 129 -6.99 -86.82 -85.36
CA GLU A 129 -5.98 -86.98 -86.42
C GLU A 129 -4.70 -87.69 -85.92
N ARG A 130 -4.33 -87.50 -84.66
CA ARG A 130 -3.16 -88.17 -84.05
C ARG A 130 -3.38 -89.63 -83.70
N GLN A 131 -4.62 -90.02 -83.41
CA GLN A 131 -4.96 -91.37 -82.95
C GLN A 131 -5.59 -92.24 -84.06
N GLU A 132 -5.59 -91.76 -85.31
CA GLU A 132 -6.11 -92.46 -86.51
C GLU A 132 -7.52 -93.06 -86.32
N MET A 133 -8.37 -92.41 -85.54
CA MET A 133 -9.70 -92.94 -85.24
C MET A 133 -10.66 -92.78 -86.41
N SER A 134 -11.44 -93.83 -86.69
CA SER A 134 -12.50 -93.80 -87.71
C SER A 134 -13.56 -92.76 -87.36
N ALA A 135 -13.90 -91.90 -88.32
CA ALA A 135 -14.95 -90.89 -88.19
C ALA A 135 -16.30 -91.47 -87.74
N ALA A 136 -16.59 -92.72 -88.12
CA ALA A 136 -17.80 -93.42 -87.70
C ALA A 136 -17.80 -93.77 -86.19
N LEU A 137 -16.65 -94.13 -85.62
CA LEU A 137 -16.52 -94.45 -84.18
C LEU A 137 -16.65 -93.19 -83.32
N VAL A 138 -16.11 -92.06 -83.78
CA VAL A 138 -16.24 -90.75 -83.13
C VAL A 138 -17.70 -90.33 -83.09
N GLU A 139 -18.43 -90.48 -84.20
CA GLU A 139 -19.85 -90.12 -84.27
C GLU A 139 -20.73 -91.01 -83.38
N VAL A 140 -20.48 -92.32 -83.33
CA VAL A 140 -21.21 -93.24 -82.43
C VAL A 140 -20.94 -92.92 -80.96
N THR A 141 -19.69 -92.63 -80.59
CA THR A 141 -19.32 -92.25 -79.21
C THR A 141 -19.98 -90.93 -78.82
N ARG A 142 -20.01 -89.96 -79.74
CA ARG A 142 -20.69 -88.68 -79.55
C ARG A 142 -22.21 -88.83 -79.40
N GLN A 143 -22.86 -89.63 -80.25
CA GLN A 143 -24.30 -89.89 -80.15
C GLN A 143 -24.67 -90.63 -78.86
N LYS A 144 -23.83 -91.58 -78.42
CA LYS A 144 -23.99 -92.26 -77.14
C LYS A 144 -23.92 -91.26 -75.98
N ALA A 145 -22.91 -90.39 -75.97
CA ALA A 145 -22.77 -89.33 -74.97
C ALA A 145 -23.99 -88.40 -74.96
N ILE A 146 -24.46 -87.94 -76.13
CA ILE A 146 -25.66 -87.09 -76.25
C ILE A 146 -26.90 -87.80 -75.70
N SER A 147 -27.10 -89.08 -76.02
CA SER A 147 -28.27 -89.85 -75.55
C SER A 147 -28.26 -90.08 -74.04
N SER A 148 -27.09 -90.26 -73.44
CA SER A 148 -26.91 -90.36 -71.99
C SER A 148 -27.11 -89.00 -71.31
N LEU A 149 -26.62 -87.92 -71.95
CA LEU A 149 -26.75 -86.55 -71.48
C LEU A 149 -28.21 -86.05 -71.54
N SER A 150 -29.01 -86.49 -72.52
CA SER A 150 -30.43 -86.13 -72.62
C SER A 150 -31.31 -86.85 -71.60
N LYS A 151 -30.86 -88.00 -71.08
CA LYS A 151 -31.57 -88.77 -70.05
C LYS A 151 -31.27 -88.28 -68.63
N THR A 152 -30.11 -87.65 -68.43
CA THR A 152 -29.68 -87.13 -67.14
C THR A 152 -30.32 -85.77 -66.88
N ASN A 153 -30.84 -85.58 -65.67
CA ASN A 153 -31.36 -84.27 -65.26
C ASN A 153 -30.19 -83.35 -64.87
N ILE A 154 -29.65 -82.65 -65.85
CA ILE A 154 -28.50 -81.74 -65.72
C ILE A 154 -28.76 -80.63 -64.69
N ASP A 155 -30.02 -80.31 -64.37
CA ASP A 155 -30.31 -79.30 -63.33
C ASP A 155 -30.01 -79.82 -61.91
N ASN A 156 -29.96 -81.14 -61.70
CA ASN A 156 -29.63 -81.77 -60.41
C ASN A 156 -28.12 -81.85 -60.12
N VAL A 157 -27.24 -81.38 -61.04
CA VAL A 157 -25.79 -81.24 -60.78
C VAL A 157 -25.57 -80.36 -59.55
N PHE A 158 -26.42 -79.35 -59.39
CA PHE A 158 -26.30 -78.36 -58.34
C PHE A 158 -27.41 -78.55 -57.30
N ASN A 159 -27.04 -78.75 -56.03
CA ASN A 159 -28.01 -78.78 -54.93
C ASN A 159 -28.77 -77.45 -54.85
N SER A 160 -29.99 -77.43 -55.40
CA SER A 160 -30.87 -76.27 -55.55
C SER A 160 -31.25 -75.63 -54.20
N ASN A 161 -31.21 -76.41 -53.12
CA ASN A 161 -31.61 -75.96 -51.79
C ASN A 161 -30.51 -75.18 -51.05
N ARG A 162 -29.26 -75.14 -51.55
CA ARG A 162 -28.17 -74.43 -50.87
C ARG A 162 -28.32 -72.90 -50.89
N PRO A 163 -28.47 -72.23 -52.05
CA PRO A 163 -28.63 -70.76 -52.08
C PRO A 163 -29.90 -70.33 -51.35
N PHE A 164 -30.98 -71.11 -51.46
CA PHE A 164 -32.22 -70.86 -50.71
C PHE A 164 -32.02 -70.98 -49.19
N ARG A 165 -31.29 -72.00 -48.70
CA ARG A 165 -30.94 -72.10 -47.27
C ARG A 165 -30.09 -70.93 -46.82
N LEU A 166 -29.14 -70.46 -47.64
CA LEU A 166 -28.33 -69.30 -47.31
C LEU A 166 -29.17 -68.01 -47.25
N LEU A 167 -30.13 -67.84 -48.16
CA LEU A 167 -31.11 -66.76 -48.11
C LEU A 167 -31.99 -66.84 -46.84
N LEU A 168 -32.43 -68.05 -46.47
CA LEU A 168 -33.18 -68.25 -45.23
C LEU A 168 -32.33 -67.92 -44.00
N THR A 169 -31.04 -68.29 -44.00
CA THR A 169 -30.12 -67.90 -42.93
C THR A 169 -29.89 -66.39 -42.89
N SER A 170 -29.82 -65.69 -44.02
CA SER A 170 -29.71 -64.22 -44.00
C SER A 170 -30.95 -63.60 -43.39
N ILE A 171 -32.15 -64.05 -43.78
CA ILE A 171 -33.42 -63.59 -43.18
C ILE A 171 -33.43 -63.89 -41.67
N GLY A 172 -32.99 -65.09 -41.28
CA GLY A 172 -32.88 -65.50 -39.88
C GLY A 172 -31.90 -64.63 -39.07
N VAL A 173 -30.78 -64.21 -39.65
CA VAL A 173 -29.84 -63.27 -39.01
C VAL A 173 -30.49 -61.91 -38.79
N PHE A 174 -31.24 -61.38 -39.76
CA PHE A 174 -31.94 -60.09 -39.60
C PHE A 174 -33.07 -60.17 -38.57
N LEU A 175 -33.94 -61.17 -38.67
CA LEU A 175 -35.07 -61.35 -37.74
C LEU A 175 -34.60 -61.72 -36.33
N GLY A 176 -33.62 -62.62 -36.23
CA GLY A 176 -33.01 -63.02 -34.96
C GLY A 176 -32.26 -61.86 -34.31
N GLY A 177 -31.44 -61.14 -35.08
CA GLY A 177 -30.76 -59.92 -34.61
C GLY A 177 -31.75 -58.88 -34.08
N TYR A 178 -32.78 -58.56 -34.86
CA TYR A 178 -33.85 -57.65 -34.44
C TYR A 178 -34.57 -58.14 -33.17
N GLY A 179 -34.91 -59.43 -33.09
CA GLY A 179 -35.54 -60.03 -31.92
C GLY A 179 -34.65 -59.98 -30.68
N THR A 180 -33.34 -60.22 -30.81
CA THR A 180 -32.39 -60.10 -29.70
C THR A 180 -32.24 -58.66 -29.22
N LEU A 181 -32.22 -57.69 -30.13
CA LEU A 181 -32.23 -56.28 -29.75
C LEU A 181 -33.53 -55.91 -29.05
N LEU A 182 -34.68 -56.37 -29.55
CA LEU A 182 -35.97 -56.11 -28.91
C LEU A 182 -36.03 -56.68 -27.50
N LEU A 183 -35.59 -57.93 -27.32
CA LEU A 183 -35.49 -58.57 -26.01
C LEU A 183 -34.52 -57.81 -25.07
N PHE A 184 -33.39 -57.33 -25.60
CA PHE A 184 -32.47 -56.50 -24.82
C PHE A 184 -33.13 -55.20 -24.38
N PHE A 185 -33.85 -54.50 -25.27
CA PHE A 185 -34.54 -53.24 -24.95
C PHE A 185 -35.69 -53.45 -23.97
N THR A 186 -36.42 -54.57 -24.05
CA THR A 186 -37.48 -54.88 -23.07
C THR A 186 -36.91 -55.21 -21.69
N LEU A 187 -35.78 -55.93 -21.62
CA LEU A 187 -35.12 -56.28 -20.36
C LEU A 187 -34.32 -55.11 -19.76
N ALA A 188 -33.72 -54.27 -20.60
CA ALA A 188 -32.92 -53.10 -20.19
C ALA A 188 -33.74 -51.82 -20.00
N HIS A 189 -35.06 -51.88 -20.17
CA HIS A 189 -36.01 -50.88 -19.66
C HIS A 189 -36.55 -51.34 -18.29
N PRO A 190 -35.76 -51.35 -17.19
CA PRO A 190 -36.39 -51.42 -15.88
C PRO A 190 -37.24 -50.16 -15.72
N ALA A 191 -38.47 -50.34 -15.24
CA ALA A 191 -39.38 -49.26 -14.90
C ALA A 191 -38.67 -48.28 -13.96
N SER A 192 -38.08 -47.20 -14.50
CA SER A 192 -37.47 -46.16 -13.68
C SER A 192 -38.60 -45.50 -12.89
N PRO A 193 -38.63 -45.60 -11.54
CA PRO A 193 -39.81 -45.24 -10.75
C PRO A 193 -40.16 -43.75 -10.75
N SER A 194 -39.24 -42.88 -11.21
CA SER A 194 -39.35 -41.41 -11.04
C SER A 194 -39.82 -40.64 -12.27
N ASN A 195 -39.91 -41.24 -13.46
CA ASN A 195 -40.37 -40.53 -14.66
C ASN A 195 -41.87 -40.74 -14.89
N GLU A 196 -42.71 -39.95 -14.22
CA GLU A 196 -44.16 -39.89 -14.52
C GLU A 196 -44.43 -39.52 -15.98
N PHE A 197 -43.53 -38.79 -16.64
CA PHE A 197 -43.67 -38.41 -18.05
C PHE A 197 -43.30 -39.54 -19.04
N ALA A 198 -42.45 -40.50 -18.63
CA ALA A 198 -42.12 -41.66 -19.48
C ALA A 198 -43.21 -42.74 -19.47
N LYS A 199 -44.21 -42.62 -18.58
CA LYS A 199 -45.30 -43.60 -18.46
C LYS A 199 -46.27 -43.60 -19.64
N THR A 200 -46.29 -42.57 -20.50
CA THR A 200 -47.42 -42.36 -21.42
C THR A 200 -47.17 -42.72 -22.88
N THR A 201 -45.96 -43.01 -23.39
CA THR A 201 -45.84 -43.18 -24.87
C THR A 201 -44.85 -44.16 -25.48
N ASP A 202 -43.90 -44.77 -24.76
CA ASP A 202 -42.91 -45.63 -25.44
C ASP A 202 -43.06 -47.12 -25.13
N SER A 203 -43.75 -47.81 -26.04
CA SER A 203 -43.55 -49.26 -26.17
C SER A 203 -42.05 -49.53 -26.41
N PRO A 204 -41.48 -50.63 -25.87
CA PRO A 204 -40.08 -51.01 -26.11
C PRO A 204 -39.73 -51.11 -27.61
N VAL A 205 -40.73 -51.43 -28.44
CA VAL A 205 -40.62 -51.48 -29.90
C VAL A 205 -40.37 -50.08 -30.48
N GLY A 206 -41.09 -49.07 -30.01
CA GLY A 206 -40.92 -47.67 -30.43
C GLY A 206 -39.53 -47.14 -30.07
N ALA A 207 -39.07 -47.40 -28.84
CA ALA A 207 -37.73 -47.01 -28.40
C ALA A 207 -36.62 -47.71 -29.21
N LEU A 208 -36.77 -49.01 -29.52
CA LEU A 208 -35.82 -49.72 -30.39
C LEU A 208 -35.81 -49.12 -31.79
N HIS A 209 -36.99 -48.87 -32.38
CA HIS A 209 -37.11 -48.33 -33.73
C HIS A 209 -36.48 -46.93 -33.84
N ASP A 210 -36.75 -46.06 -32.87
CA ASP A 210 -36.16 -44.73 -32.79
C ASP A 210 -34.63 -44.83 -32.68
N ASN A 211 -34.09 -45.68 -31.81
CA ASN A 211 -32.63 -45.86 -31.66
C ASN A 211 -31.98 -46.44 -32.93
N LEU A 212 -32.59 -47.43 -33.58
CA LEU A 212 -32.09 -47.98 -34.85
C LEU A 212 -32.08 -46.93 -35.95
N TRP A 213 -33.11 -46.07 -36.00
CA TRP A 213 -33.16 -45.00 -36.96
C TRP A 213 -32.10 -43.92 -36.68
N PHE A 214 -31.88 -43.54 -35.41
CA PHE A 214 -30.77 -42.65 -35.04
C PHE A 214 -29.44 -43.22 -35.48
N TRP A 215 -29.18 -44.50 -35.21
CA TRP A 215 -27.97 -45.16 -35.68
C TRP A 215 -27.85 -45.15 -37.20
N ALA A 216 -28.94 -45.40 -37.93
CA ALA A 216 -28.92 -45.38 -39.40
C ALA A 216 -28.62 -43.98 -39.94
N GLU A 217 -29.23 -42.93 -39.40
CA GLU A 217 -28.94 -41.55 -39.79
C GLU A 217 -27.50 -41.14 -39.47
N ARG A 218 -26.99 -41.57 -38.32
CA ARG A 218 -25.62 -41.26 -37.86
C ARG A 218 -24.56 -42.00 -38.67
N THR A 219 -24.73 -43.31 -38.85
CA THR A 219 -23.70 -44.22 -39.39
C THR A 219 -23.82 -44.41 -40.89
N LEU A 220 -25.04 -44.51 -41.43
CA LEU A 220 -25.27 -44.73 -42.86
C LEU A 220 -25.41 -43.41 -43.63
N MET A 221 -26.11 -42.43 -43.06
CA MET A 221 -26.30 -41.11 -43.70
C MET A 221 -25.25 -40.08 -43.30
N GLY A 222 -24.42 -40.37 -42.29
CA GLY A 222 -23.35 -39.48 -41.83
C GLY A 222 -23.84 -38.18 -41.19
N ARG A 223 -25.07 -38.14 -40.63
CA ARG A 223 -25.61 -36.94 -39.97
C ARG A 223 -24.98 -36.71 -38.59
N ASP A 224 -24.83 -35.45 -38.21
CA ASP A 224 -24.30 -34.98 -36.91
C ASP A 224 -25.34 -35.13 -35.80
N LEU A 225 -25.60 -36.41 -35.50
CA LEU A 225 -26.66 -36.99 -34.68
C LEU A 225 -26.85 -36.54 -33.24
N ALA A 226 -25.85 -36.61 -32.35
CA ALA A 226 -25.98 -36.95 -30.92
C ALA A 226 -27.01 -38.08 -30.57
N TRP A 227 -26.63 -39.06 -29.76
CA TRP A 227 -27.62 -40.00 -29.20
C TRP A 227 -28.66 -39.23 -28.37
N PRO A 228 -29.94 -39.65 -28.34
CA PRO A 228 -30.95 -39.03 -27.51
C PRO A 228 -30.50 -39.06 -26.05
N ARG A 229 -30.45 -37.88 -25.45
CA ARG A 229 -30.18 -37.69 -24.03
C ARG A 229 -31.49 -37.42 -23.31
N ASN A 230 -31.57 -37.78 -22.03
CA ASN A 230 -32.75 -37.57 -21.19
C ASN A 230 -32.78 -36.17 -20.56
N VAL A 231 -31.64 -35.49 -20.53
CA VAL A 231 -31.45 -34.16 -19.97
C VAL A 231 -30.68 -33.29 -20.97
N PHE A 232 -30.95 -31.98 -20.97
CA PHE A 232 -30.16 -30.99 -21.70
C PHE A 232 -29.83 -29.85 -20.75
N LEU A 233 -28.54 -29.63 -20.49
CA LEU A 233 -28.06 -28.56 -19.61
C LEU A 233 -27.36 -27.48 -20.41
N ARG A 234 -27.62 -26.22 -20.05
CA ARG A 234 -26.92 -25.04 -20.55
C ARG A 234 -26.39 -24.24 -19.36
N LEU A 235 -25.15 -23.76 -19.45
CA LEU A 235 -24.63 -22.79 -18.49
C LEU A 235 -25.04 -21.38 -18.94
N ALA A 236 -25.87 -20.71 -18.15
CA ALA A 236 -26.30 -19.34 -18.36
C ALA A 236 -25.50 -18.39 -17.43
N GLY A 237 -25.32 -17.14 -17.87
CA GLY A 237 -24.48 -16.13 -17.19
C GLY A 237 -23.06 -15.97 -17.74
N PHE A 238 -22.73 -16.63 -18.87
CA PHE A 238 -21.48 -16.40 -19.61
C PHE A 238 -21.72 -15.43 -20.79
N PRO A 239 -20.75 -14.57 -21.14
CA PRO A 239 -20.90 -13.63 -22.25
C PRO A 239 -21.03 -14.34 -23.61
N SER A 240 -21.66 -13.69 -24.60
CA SER A 240 -21.86 -14.24 -25.96
C SER A 240 -20.57 -14.53 -26.71
N THR A 241 -19.47 -13.87 -26.33
CA THR A 241 -18.16 -13.96 -26.98
C THR A 241 -17.47 -15.31 -26.77
N GLY A 242 -17.96 -16.15 -25.85
CA GLY A 242 -17.53 -17.53 -25.75
C GLY A 242 -17.66 -18.15 -24.37
N LYS A 243 -16.97 -19.26 -24.17
CA LYS A 243 -16.97 -20.04 -22.93
C LYS A 243 -16.09 -19.43 -21.82
N LEU A 244 -15.81 -18.13 -21.87
CA LEU A 244 -14.89 -17.44 -20.96
C LEU A 244 -15.64 -16.34 -20.20
N LEU A 245 -15.75 -16.48 -18.89
CA LEU A 245 -16.22 -15.43 -17.99
C LEU A 245 -15.02 -14.90 -17.22
N ARG A 246 -14.82 -13.58 -17.23
CA ARG A 246 -13.76 -12.93 -16.44
C ARG A 246 -14.36 -12.35 -15.18
N ALA A 247 -13.76 -12.66 -14.04
CA ALA A 247 -14.18 -12.15 -12.75
C ALA A 247 -12.97 -11.62 -11.97
N GLY A 248 -13.18 -10.58 -11.16
CA GLY A 248 -12.15 -10.06 -10.27
C GLY A 248 -11.82 -11.04 -9.15
N ARG A 249 -10.55 -11.15 -8.76
CA ARG A 249 -10.14 -11.96 -7.61
C ARG A 249 -10.87 -11.51 -6.34
N GLY A 250 -11.49 -12.44 -5.63
CA GLY A 250 -12.26 -12.22 -4.41
C GLY A 250 -13.69 -11.72 -4.65
N THR A 251 -14.09 -11.44 -5.88
CA THR A 251 -15.48 -11.06 -6.21
C THR A 251 -16.36 -12.31 -6.34
N PRO A 252 -17.65 -12.24 -5.95
CA PRO A 252 -18.55 -13.35 -6.13
C PRO A 252 -18.94 -13.47 -7.61
N ALA A 253 -18.69 -14.63 -8.24
CA ALA A 253 -19.28 -14.92 -9.55
C ALA A 253 -20.60 -15.66 -9.37
N GLN A 254 -21.62 -15.17 -10.05
CA GLN A 254 -22.93 -15.80 -10.12
C GLN A 254 -23.15 -16.30 -11.54
N PHE A 255 -23.46 -17.58 -11.65
CA PHE A 255 -23.87 -18.22 -12.90
C PHE A 255 -24.94 -19.26 -12.55
N ARG A 256 -25.65 -19.76 -13.55
CA ARG A 256 -26.70 -20.76 -13.32
C ARG A 256 -26.69 -21.81 -14.41
N VAL A 257 -27.11 -23.03 -14.06
CA VAL A 257 -27.43 -24.05 -15.05
C VAL A 257 -28.91 -23.97 -15.33
N GLU A 258 -29.26 -23.96 -16.61
CA GLU A 258 -30.60 -24.10 -17.12
C GLU A 258 -30.76 -25.49 -17.74
N ALA A 259 -31.68 -26.27 -17.21
CA ALA A 259 -32.15 -27.50 -17.81
C ALA A 259 -33.37 -27.21 -18.69
N SER A 260 -33.28 -27.54 -19.97
CA SER A 260 -34.41 -27.35 -20.90
C SER A 260 -35.28 -28.60 -20.95
N ARG A 261 -36.58 -28.40 -20.76
CA ARG A 261 -37.60 -29.44 -20.92
C ARG A 261 -37.88 -29.68 -22.39
N PHE A 262 -37.97 -28.62 -23.22
CA PHE A 262 -38.20 -28.79 -24.66
C PHE A 262 -36.95 -28.45 -25.46
N ILE A 263 -36.54 -29.37 -26.32
CA ILE A 263 -35.43 -29.16 -27.27
C ILE A 263 -35.90 -29.35 -28.71
N VAL A 264 -35.31 -28.57 -29.61
CA VAL A 264 -35.55 -28.60 -31.06
C VAL A 264 -34.27 -29.00 -31.79
N ALA A 265 -34.40 -29.81 -32.82
CA ALA A 265 -33.27 -30.26 -33.64
C ALA A 265 -32.79 -29.16 -34.61
N GLY A 266 -31.47 -29.00 -34.68
CA GLY A 266 -30.74 -28.15 -35.62
C GLY A 266 -30.56 -26.70 -35.17
N ALA A 267 -29.69 -26.00 -35.92
CA ALA A 267 -29.55 -24.55 -35.81
C ALA A 267 -30.87 -23.83 -36.15
N PRO A 268 -31.14 -22.65 -35.56
CA PRO A 268 -32.31 -21.86 -35.93
C PRO A 268 -32.29 -21.53 -37.43
N SER A 269 -33.45 -21.59 -38.09
CA SER A 269 -33.55 -21.19 -39.50
C SER A 269 -33.40 -19.68 -39.65
N ALA A 270 -33.08 -19.22 -40.85
CA ALA A 270 -33.02 -17.78 -41.16
C ALA A 270 -34.32 -17.05 -40.80
N GLN A 271 -35.47 -17.71 -40.97
CA GLN A 271 -36.78 -17.17 -40.55
C GLN A 271 -36.85 -16.98 -39.03
N ILE A 272 -36.44 -17.97 -38.24
CA ILE A 272 -36.45 -17.86 -36.77
C ILE A 272 -35.55 -16.72 -36.29
N LEU A 273 -34.38 -16.54 -36.93
CA LEU A 273 -33.49 -15.43 -36.61
C LEU A 273 -34.08 -14.07 -37.02
N ALA A 274 -34.81 -14.01 -38.14
CA ALA A 274 -35.51 -12.80 -38.57
C ALA A 274 -36.65 -12.45 -37.60
N ASP A 275 -37.49 -13.42 -37.24
CA ASP A 275 -38.59 -13.26 -36.28
C ASP A 275 -38.05 -12.80 -34.91
N CYS A 276 -36.94 -13.40 -34.46
CA CYS A 276 -36.28 -13.00 -33.21
C CYS A 276 -35.68 -11.59 -33.29
N LYS A 277 -35.06 -11.22 -34.42
CA LYS A 277 -34.51 -9.87 -34.63
C LYS A 277 -35.60 -8.81 -34.63
N GLU A 278 -36.73 -9.07 -35.30
CA GLU A 278 -37.89 -8.18 -35.32
C GLU A 278 -38.49 -8.05 -33.91
N TRP A 279 -38.62 -9.16 -33.20
CA TRP A 279 -39.09 -9.18 -31.82
C TRP A 279 -38.16 -8.41 -30.86
N LEU A 280 -36.84 -8.55 -30.99
CA LEU A 280 -35.85 -7.80 -30.21
C LEU A 280 -35.84 -6.31 -30.57
N ALA A 281 -36.11 -5.94 -31.81
CA ALA A 281 -36.18 -4.53 -32.22
C ALA A 281 -37.36 -3.79 -31.56
N GLY A 282 -38.42 -4.50 -31.18
CA GLY A 282 -39.52 -3.96 -30.38
C GLY A 282 -39.23 -3.86 -28.88
N SER A 283 -38.08 -4.35 -28.40
CA SER A 283 -37.71 -4.35 -26.98
C SER A 283 -37.00 -3.06 -26.53
N SER A 284 -36.93 -2.85 -25.22
CA SER A 284 -36.16 -1.76 -24.60
C SER A 284 -34.65 -2.03 -24.46
N LEU A 285 -34.13 -3.10 -25.08
CA LEU A 285 -32.71 -3.48 -24.99
C LEU A 285 -31.83 -2.58 -25.85
N SER A 286 -30.57 -2.38 -25.44
CA SER A 286 -29.58 -1.66 -26.26
C SER A 286 -29.29 -2.41 -27.56
N SER A 287 -28.86 -1.70 -28.62
CA SER A 287 -28.51 -2.34 -29.89
C SER A 287 -27.42 -3.41 -29.75
N GLU A 288 -26.52 -3.23 -28.78
CA GLU A 288 -25.47 -4.19 -28.46
C GLU A 288 -26.04 -5.46 -27.82
N ASP A 289 -26.92 -5.33 -26.81
CA ASP A 289 -27.60 -6.45 -26.16
C ASP A 289 -28.50 -7.24 -27.10
N GLN A 290 -29.13 -6.56 -28.06
CA GLN A 290 -29.91 -7.20 -29.12
C GLN A 290 -29.02 -8.06 -30.02
N ALA A 291 -27.86 -7.54 -30.46
CA ALA A 291 -26.91 -8.29 -31.27
C ALA A 291 -26.34 -9.50 -30.51
N ILE A 292 -26.04 -9.31 -29.21
CA ILE A 292 -25.60 -10.36 -28.29
C ILE A 292 -26.65 -11.47 -28.19
N SER A 293 -27.91 -11.13 -27.92
CA SER A 293 -29.01 -12.09 -27.78
C SER A 293 -29.27 -12.86 -29.07
N LEU A 294 -29.23 -12.19 -30.23
CA LEU A 294 -29.36 -12.81 -31.54
C LEU A 294 -28.22 -13.81 -31.81
N SER A 295 -26.99 -13.44 -31.46
CA SER A 295 -25.82 -14.33 -31.61
C SER A 295 -25.91 -15.57 -30.71
N MET A 296 -26.46 -15.43 -29.50
CA MET A 296 -26.70 -16.55 -28.59
C MET A 296 -27.72 -17.54 -29.14
N LEU A 297 -28.81 -17.05 -29.77
CA LEU A 297 -29.77 -17.93 -30.43
C LEU A 297 -29.14 -18.62 -31.64
N ALA A 298 -28.43 -17.87 -32.50
CA ALA A 298 -27.76 -18.42 -33.69
C ALA A 298 -26.79 -19.57 -33.34
N ASN A 299 -26.08 -19.43 -32.22
CA ASN A 299 -25.08 -20.39 -31.75
C ASN A 299 -25.62 -21.38 -30.68
N SER A 300 -26.93 -21.41 -30.43
CA SER A 300 -27.53 -22.23 -29.36
C SER A 300 -27.56 -23.74 -29.65
N ALA A 301 -27.35 -24.14 -30.90
CA ALA A 301 -27.33 -25.54 -31.30
C ALA A 301 -26.03 -26.21 -30.87
N HIS A 302 -26.08 -26.91 -29.74
CA HIS A 302 -25.00 -27.74 -29.25
C HIS A 302 -25.29 -29.19 -29.67
N HIS A 303 -24.39 -29.77 -30.47
CA HIS A 303 -24.51 -31.16 -30.93
C HIS A 303 -25.83 -31.47 -31.67
N GLY A 304 -26.28 -30.52 -32.49
CA GLY A 304 -27.48 -30.69 -33.32
C GLY A 304 -28.81 -30.49 -32.59
N TRP A 305 -28.80 -30.10 -31.31
CA TRP A 305 -30.01 -29.77 -30.56
C TRP A 305 -29.86 -28.41 -29.84
N ARG A 306 -30.98 -27.72 -29.65
CA ARG A 306 -31.03 -26.47 -28.87
C ARG A 306 -32.32 -26.38 -28.06
N PRO A 307 -32.38 -25.52 -27.04
CA PRO A 307 -33.63 -25.21 -26.35
C PRO A 307 -34.70 -24.68 -27.32
N ALA A 308 -35.94 -25.12 -27.11
CA ALA A 308 -37.08 -24.64 -27.87
C ALA A 308 -37.38 -23.19 -27.52
N THR A 309 -37.62 -22.38 -28.55
CA THR A 309 -38.01 -20.97 -28.42
C THR A 309 -39.44 -20.76 -28.89
N ILE A 310 -40.08 -19.68 -28.44
CA ILE A 310 -41.42 -19.27 -28.89
C ILE A 310 -41.48 -19.09 -30.42
N PHE A 311 -40.34 -18.76 -31.04
CA PHE A 311 -40.20 -18.62 -32.49
C PHE A 311 -40.27 -19.96 -33.23
N ASP A 312 -40.02 -21.09 -32.55
CA ASP A 312 -40.05 -22.42 -33.18
C ASP A 312 -41.47 -22.91 -33.47
N ILE A 313 -42.45 -22.40 -32.73
CA ILE A 313 -43.85 -22.80 -32.84
C ILE A 313 -44.40 -22.48 -34.23
N SER A 314 -43.98 -21.36 -34.83
CA SER A 314 -44.40 -20.96 -36.16
C SER A 314 -44.01 -21.97 -37.24
N LYS A 315 -42.85 -22.62 -37.06
CA LYS A 315 -42.30 -23.60 -38.01
C LYS A 315 -42.83 -25.01 -37.77
N LEU A 316 -43.05 -25.39 -36.52
CA LEU A 316 -43.41 -26.75 -36.13
C LEU A 316 -44.91 -27.05 -36.26
N GLY A 317 -45.72 -26.01 -36.49
CA GLY A 317 -47.16 -26.09 -36.68
C GLY A 317 -47.85 -25.09 -35.75
N SER A 318 -48.07 -23.87 -36.25
CA SER A 318 -48.79 -22.83 -35.51
C SER A 318 -50.17 -23.34 -35.09
N PRO A 319 -50.51 -23.37 -33.79
CA PRO A 319 -51.88 -23.63 -33.37
C PRO A 319 -52.78 -22.51 -33.90
N ALA A 320 -54.06 -22.83 -34.15
CA ALA A 320 -55.03 -21.86 -34.63
C ALA A 320 -55.10 -20.67 -33.65
N GLY A 321 -54.79 -19.46 -34.14
CA GLY A 321 -54.76 -18.24 -33.33
C GLY A 321 -53.39 -17.87 -32.74
N TRP A 322 -52.32 -18.63 -33.03
CA TRP A 322 -50.97 -18.28 -32.60
C TRP A 322 -50.53 -16.92 -33.17
N LYS A 323 -50.18 -16.00 -32.27
CA LYS A 323 -49.48 -14.76 -32.58
C LYS A 323 -48.28 -14.67 -31.66
N LEU A 324 -47.15 -14.20 -32.20
CA LEU A 324 -45.95 -13.96 -31.41
C LEU A 324 -46.28 -12.89 -30.35
N PRO A 325 -45.98 -13.12 -29.06
CA PRO A 325 -46.25 -12.15 -28.00
C PRO A 325 -45.39 -10.90 -28.19
N GLU A 326 -45.94 -9.73 -27.83
CA GLU A 326 -45.17 -8.49 -27.84
C GLU A 326 -44.01 -8.56 -26.82
N PRO A 327 -42.85 -7.92 -27.12
CA PRO A 327 -41.67 -7.94 -26.25
C PRO A 327 -41.89 -7.08 -24.99
N ALA A 328 -42.70 -7.57 -24.05
CA ALA A 328 -42.83 -6.95 -22.73
C ALA A 328 -41.62 -7.28 -21.83
N ALA A 329 -41.33 -6.44 -20.84
CA ALA A 329 -40.17 -6.56 -19.96
C ALA A 329 -40.03 -7.95 -19.29
N SER A 330 -41.16 -8.61 -19.00
CA SER A 330 -41.20 -9.96 -18.42
C SER A 330 -40.77 -11.09 -19.37
N PHE A 331 -40.81 -10.84 -20.68
CA PHE A 331 -40.38 -11.80 -21.71
C PHE A 331 -38.93 -11.58 -22.15
N LEU A 332 -38.30 -10.47 -21.77
CA LEU A 332 -36.93 -10.16 -22.17
C LEU A 332 -35.95 -11.17 -21.54
N PRO A 333 -34.96 -11.64 -22.32
CA PRO A 333 -33.89 -12.48 -21.78
C PRO A 333 -33.11 -11.72 -20.70
N HIS A 334 -32.66 -12.40 -19.64
CA HIS A 334 -31.57 -11.82 -18.85
C HIS A 334 -30.30 -11.81 -19.70
N PRO A 335 -29.34 -10.92 -19.42
CA PRO A 335 -28.03 -10.96 -20.07
C PRO A 335 -27.42 -12.36 -19.91
N GLY A 336 -27.21 -13.09 -21.02
CA GLY A 336 -26.75 -14.49 -20.99
C GLY A 336 -27.76 -15.55 -21.46
N ASP A 337 -29.04 -15.20 -21.56
CA ASP A 337 -30.12 -16.15 -21.86
C ASP A 337 -30.42 -16.26 -23.35
N ILE A 338 -31.03 -17.38 -23.76
CA ILE A 338 -31.60 -17.49 -25.11
C ILE A 338 -32.87 -16.62 -25.16
N PRO A 339 -32.97 -15.69 -26.11
CA PRO A 339 -34.20 -14.93 -26.32
C PRO A 339 -35.34 -15.89 -26.66
N GLY A 340 -36.48 -15.74 -25.99
CA GLY A 340 -37.67 -16.51 -26.32
C GLY A 340 -37.69 -17.96 -25.83
N GLY A 341 -36.78 -18.41 -24.96
CA GLY A 341 -36.76 -19.80 -24.47
C GLY A 341 -38.06 -20.18 -23.73
N ILE A 342 -38.80 -21.15 -24.27
CA ILE A 342 -40.17 -21.48 -23.80
C ILE A 342 -40.18 -21.85 -22.31
N ASP A 343 -39.23 -22.66 -21.87
CA ASP A 343 -39.16 -23.10 -20.47
C ASP A 343 -38.82 -21.95 -19.51
N SER A 344 -37.85 -21.11 -19.89
CA SER A 344 -37.44 -19.95 -19.09
C SER A 344 -38.52 -18.88 -18.99
N ILE A 345 -39.38 -18.79 -20.00
CA ILE A 345 -40.48 -17.83 -20.07
C ILE A 345 -41.69 -18.40 -19.32
N GLY A 346 -41.98 -19.69 -19.48
CA GLY A 346 -43.04 -20.39 -18.76
C GLY A 346 -42.83 -20.45 -17.25
N SER A 347 -41.58 -20.53 -16.78
CA SER A 347 -41.29 -20.44 -15.34
C SER A 347 -41.52 -19.03 -14.78
N ARG A 348 -41.21 -17.98 -15.56
CA ARG A 348 -41.35 -16.57 -15.17
C ARG A 348 -42.80 -16.08 -15.24
N ILE A 349 -43.58 -16.55 -16.22
CA ILE A 349 -44.96 -16.11 -16.48
C ILE A 349 -45.88 -17.32 -16.67
N PRO A 350 -46.13 -18.11 -15.62
CA PRO A 350 -46.83 -19.40 -15.74
C PRO A 350 -48.30 -19.28 -16.16
N ASN A 351 -48.92 -18.10 -15.98
CA ASN A 351 -50.35 -17.88 -16.22
C ASN A 351 -50.68 -17.21 -17.56
N ASP A 352 -49.68 -16.98 -18.42
CA ASP A 352 -49.91 -16.37 -19.73
C ASP A 352 -50.58 -17.38 -20.69
N PRO A 353 -51.71 -17.02 -21.34
CA PRO A 353 -52.44 -17.94 -22.21
C PRO A 353 -51.65 -18.32 -23.46
N THR A 354 -50.82 -17.43 -23.99
CA THR A 354 -49.98 -17.69 -25.17
C THR A 354 -48.84 -18.63 -24.81
N ILE A 355 -48.19 -18.45 -23.66
CA ILE A 355 -47.14 -19.39 -23.20
C ILE A 355 -47.73 -20.76 -22.85
N THR A 356 -48.91 -20.81 -22.24
CA THR A 356 -49.59 -22.08 -21.95
C THR A 356 -49.95 -22.83 -23.24
N LEU A 357 -50.42 -22.11 -24.27
CA LEU A 357 -50.67 -22.67 -25.60
C LEU A 357 -49.38 -23.15 -26.27
N ALA A 358 -48.29 -22.41 -26.14
CA ALA A 358 -46.96 -22.80 -26.63
C ALA A 358 -46.48 -24.11 -26.00
N ILE A 359 -46.54 -24.22 -24.67
CA ILE A 359 -46.09 -25.40 -23.92
C ILE A 359 -46.95 -26.62 -24.30
N SER A 360 -48.28 -26.49 -24.30
CA SER A 360 -49.17 -27.60 -24.69
C SER A 360 -48.98 -28.03 -26.15
N THR A 361 -48.70 -27.08 -27.06
CA THR A 361 -48.35 -27.40 -28.44
C THR A 361 -47.02 -28.17 -28.50
N MET A 362 -46.01 -27.75 -27.76
CA MET A 362 -44.73 -28.47 -27.68
C MET A 362 -44.90 -29.87 -27.06
N GLU A 363 -45.76 -30.03 -26.06
CA GLU A 363 -46.08 -31.34 -25.48
C GLU A 363 -46.73 -32.26 -26.52
N THR A 364 -47.76 -31.79 -27.23
CA THR A 364 -48.42 -32.58 -28.29
C THR A 364 -47.49 -32.92 -29.45
N LEU A 365 -46.65 -31.97 -29.88
CA LEU A 365 -45.64 -32.20 -30.92
C LEU A 365 -44.59 -33.22 -30.45
N SER A 366 -44.10 -33.12 -29.22
CA SER A 366 -43.10 -34.03 -28.68
C SER A 366 -43.62 -35.48 -28.53
N GLY A 367 -44.93 -35.64 -28.30
CA GLY A 367 -45.57 -36.95 -28.21
C GLY A 367 -45.78 -37.65 -29.57
N SER A 368 -45.77 -36.90 -30.68
CA SER A 368 -46.00 -37.45 -32.02
C SER A 368 -44.75 -38.14 -32.58
N MET A 369 -44.88 -39.40 -33.01
CA MET A 369 -43.78 -40.17 -33.63
C MET A 369 -43.14 -39.46 -34.83
N MET A 370 -43.92 -38.69 -35.60
CA MET A 370 -43.42 -37.92 -36.75
C MET A 370 -42.50 -36.77 -36.32
N ASN A 371 -42.76 -36.18 -35.15
CA ASN A 371 -42.12 -34.94 -34.71
C ASN A 371 -41.03 -35.15 -33.66
N ARG A 372 -40.87 -36.34 -33.08
CA ARG A 372 -39.78 -36.69 -32.14
C ARG A 372 -38.36 -36.42 -32.62
N ARG A 373 -38.19 -36.30 -33.94
CA ARG A 373 -36.92 -35.94 -34.60
C ARG A 373 -36.69 -34.44 -34.66
N GLN A 374 -37.76 -33.66 -34.58
CA GLN A 374 -37.72 -32.20 -34.61
C GLN A 374 -37.86 -31.59 -33.22
N VAL A 375 -38.67 -32.19 -32.34
CA VAL A 375 -38.99 -31.71 -30.99
C VAL A 375 -38.95 -32.86 -30.01
N ARG A 376 -38.37 -32.64 -28.83
CA ARG A 376 -38.40 -33.60 -27.72
C ARG A 376 -38.75 -32.93 -26.41
N ALA A 377 -39.48 -33.68 -25.58
CA ALA A 377 -39.68 -33.37 -24.18
C ALA A 377 -38.68 -34.21 -23.36
N LEU A 378 -37.89 -33.54 -22.55
CA LEU A 378 -36.88 -34.09 -21.66
C LEU A 378 -37.35 -34.00 -20.20
N SER A 379 -36.78 -34.85 -19.35
CA SER A 379 -36.99 -34.78 -17.91
C SER A 379 -36.12 -33.69 -17.32
N LEU A 380 -36.71 -32.85 -16.46
CA LEU A 380 -35.93 -31.92 -15.64
C LEU A 380 -35.26 -32.73 -14.50
N PRO A 381 -33.93 -32.67 -14.36
CA PRO A 381 -33.24 -33.44 -13.32
C PRO A 381 -33.56 -32.87 -11.93
N PRO A 382 -33.74 -33.70 -10.89
CA PRO A 382 -33.96 -33.16 -9.54
C PRO A 382 -32.70 -32.47 -8.97
N VAL A 383 -31.51 -32.96 -9.36
CA VAL A 383 -30.20 -32.49 -8.89
C VAL A 383 -29.26 -32.34 -10.09
N VAL A 384 -28.46 -31.27 -10.09
CA VAL A 384 -27.33 -31.10 -11.02
C VAL A 384 -26.01 -31.20 -10.23
N GLU A 385 -25.11 -32.04 -10.74
CA GLU A 385 -23.73 -32.16 -10.26
C GLU A 385 -22.85 -31.13 -10.98
N TRP A 386 -22.10 -30.36 -10.20
CA TRP A 386 -21.11 -29.42 -10.68
C TRP A 386 -19.73 -30.06 -10.52
N LEU A 387 -19.00 -30.15 -11.63
CA LEU A 387 -17.59 -30.50 -11.66
C LEU A 387 -16.81 -29.20 -11.80
N GLU A 388 -16.30 -28.72 -10.66
CA GLU A 388 -15.42 -27.56 -10.61
C GLU A 388 -13.97 -28.07 -10.63
N THR A 389 -13.21 -27.76 -11.69
CA THR A 389 -11.79 -28.12 -11.80
C THR A 389 -10.96 -26.85 -11.67
N ALA A 390 -10.24 -26.71 -10.56
CA ALA A 390 -9.35 -25.56 -10.36
C ALA A 390 -8.13 -25.65 -11.29
N ILE A 391 -7.88 -24.59 -12.06
CA ILE A 391 -6.66 -24.43 -12.84
C ILE A 391 -5.71 -23.51 -12.09
N VAL A 392 -4.79 -24.12 -11.35
CA VAL A 392 -3.67 -23.39 -10.76
C VAL A 392 -2.58 -23.20 -11.80
N THR A 393 -2.61 -22.10 -12.57
CA THR A 393 -1.44 -21.67 -13.33
C THR A 393 -0.38 -21.13 -12.37
N ARG A 394 0.43 -22.02 -11.78
CA ARG A 394 1.64 -21.64 -11.05
C ARG A 394 2.68 -21.14 -12.06
N GLU A 395 3.24 -19.94 -11.83
CA GLU A 395 4.35 -19.37 -12.60
C GLU A 395 5.60 -20.28 -12.60
N ASP A 396 5.71 -21.22 -11.66
CA ASP A 396 6.88 -22.09 -11.46
C ASP A 396 6.98 -23.32 -12.40
N GLY A 397 6.10 -23.46 -13.40
CA GLY A 397 6.18 -24.55 -14.39
C GLY A 397 5.93 -25.97 -13.87
N ARG A 398 5.56 -26.16 -12.60
CA ARG A 398 5.13 -27.45 -12.04
C ARG A 398 3.64 -27.70 -12.32
N GLN A 399 3.27 -28.95 -12.57
CA GLN A 399 1.90 -29.30 -12.96
C GLN A 399 0.86 -28.78 -11.94
N PRO A 400 -0.28 -28.23 -12.41
CA PRO A 400 -1.35 -27.75 -11.56
C PRO A 400 -1.85 -28.87 -10.66
N LYS A 401 -2.03 -28.59 -9.36
CA LYS A 401 -2.74 -29.49 -8.47
C LYS A 401 -4.21 -29.38 -8.82
N GLN A 402 -4.72 -30.33 -9.60
CA GLN A 402 -6.14 -30.41 -9.92
C GLN A 402 -6.91 -30.82 -8.67
N THR A 403 -7.63 -29.89 -8.07
CA THR A 403 -8.67 -30.21 -7.10
C THR A 403 -9.97 -30.27 -7.88
N ILE A 404 -10.58 -31.46 -7.92
CA ILE A 404 -11.92 -31.66 -8.46
C ILE A 404 -12.85 -31.62 -7.25
N GLU A 405 -13.70 -30.60 -7.18
CA GLU A 405 -14.79 -30.57 -6.21
C GLU A 405 -16.08 -30.95 -6.93
N GLU A 406 -16.68 -32.06 -6.51
CA GLU A 406 -18.01 -32.49 -6.92
C GLU A 406 -19.02 -31.91 -5.94
N LEU A 407 -19.87 -31.00 -6.44
CA LEU A 407 -20.88 -30.32 -5.62
C LEU A 407 -22.26 -30.52 -6.25
N THR A 408 -23.26 -30.86 -5.43
CA THR A 408 -24.64 -30.99 -5.88
C THR A 408 -25.43 -29.71 -5.60
N ALA A 409 -26.27 -29.30 -6.55
CA ALA A 409 -27.22 -28.21 -6.34
C ALA A 409 -28.65 -28.69 -6.61
N ASP A 410 -29.54 -28.36 -5.68
CA ASP A 410 -30.98 -28.56 -5.84
C ASP A 410 -31.59 -27.46 -6.70
N ALA A 411 -32.65 -27.80 -7.44
CA ALA A 411 -33.40 -26.83 -8.24
C ALA A 411 -34.06 -25.77 -7.33
N ARG A 412 -33.73 -24.49 -7.55
CA ARG A 412 -34.40 -23.38 -6.84
C ARG A 412 -35.70 -22.98 -7.53
N GLU A 413 -35.71 -23.09 -8.85
CA GLU A 413 -36.86 -22.93 -9.74
C GLU A 413 -36.89 -24.13 -10.71
N PRO A 414 -38.04 -24.45 -11.33
CA PRO A 414 -38.13 -25.57 -12.28
C PRO A 414 -37.08 -25.44 -13.39
N GLY A 415 -36.10 -26.33 -13.39
CA GLY A 415 -35.02 -26.36 -14.38
C GLY A 415 -33.93 -25.30 -14.21
N THR A 416 -33.88 -24.52 -13.12
CA THR A 416 -32.80 -23.55 -12.88
C THR A 416 -32.05 -23.84 -11.58
N TYR A 417 -30.72 -23.96 -11.70
CA TYR A 417 -29.79 -24.29 -10.62
C TYR A 417 -28.80 -23.14 -10.49
N PRO A 418 -29.08 -22.12 -9.64
CA PRO A 418 -28.17 -21.00 -9.44
C PRO A 418 -26.96 -21.44 -8.61
N ARG A 419 -25.78 -20.96 -9.00
CA ARG A 419 -24.52 -21.16 -8.28
C ARG A 419 -23.87 -19.81 -8.03
N THR A 420 -23.46 -19.58 -6.80
CA THR A 420 -22.68 -18.41 -6.41
C THR A 420 -21.39 -18.89 -5.78
N ILE A 421 -20.26 -18.54 -6.39
CA ILE A 421 -18.95 -18.77 -5.79
C ILE A 421 -18.59 -17.50 -5.04
N PRO A 422 -18.60 -17.49 -3.69
CA PRO A 422 -18.48 -16.26 -2.90
C PRO A 422 -17.10 -15.60 -3.01
N HIS A 423 -16.04 -16.41 -3.12
CA HIS A 423 -14.66 -15.92 -3.11
C HIS A 423 -13.83 -16.63 -4.19
N LEU A 424 -13.72 -16.02 -5.37
CA LEU A 424 -12.88 -16.52 -6.45
C LEU A 424 -11.40 -16.21 -6.21
N THR A 425 -10.65 -17.24 -5.84
CA THR A 425 -9.19 -17.14 -5.64
C THR A 425 -8.40 -17.52 -6.89
N GLU A 426 -8.91 -18.46 -7.68
CA GLU A 426 -8.23 -19.13 -8.78
C GLU A 426 -9.16 -19.29 -9.98
N SER A 427 -8.59 -19.45 -11.18
CA SER A 427 -9.37 -19.69 -12.39
C SER A 427 -9.95 -21.12 -12.37
N LEU A 428 -11.21 -21.27 -12.78
CA LEU A 428 -11.94 -22.53 -12.70
C LEU A 428 -12.43 -22.96 -14.09
N ASP A 429 -12.25 -24.23 -14.42
CA ASP A 429 -12.98 -24.87 -15.52
C ASP A 429 -14.22 -25.55 -14.92
N ILE A 430 -15.39 -25.11 -15.36
CA ILE A 430 -16.70 -25.47 -14.84
C ILE A 430 -17.41 -26.36 -15.85
N THR A 431 -17.87 -27.52 -15.39
CA THR A 431 -18.71 -28.41 -16.16
C THR A 431 -19.94 -28.82 -15.35
N ALA A 432 -21.12 -28.72 -15.94
CA ALA A 432 -22.37 -29.17 -15.33
C ALA A 432 -22.74 -30.55 -15.85
N ARG A 433 -23.15 -31.45 -14.96
CA ARG A 433 -23.53 -32.82 -15.26
C ARG A 433 -24.87 -33.14 -14.61
N ALA A 434 -25.78 -33.76 -15.35
CA ALA A 434 -26.97 -34.37 -14.78
C ALA A 434 -27.45 -35.52 -15.66
N GLY A 435 -27.76 -36.65 -15.02
CA GLY A 435 -28.17 -37.86 -15.72
C GLY A 435 -27.13 -38.33 -16.75
N ASP A 436 -27.52 -38.29 -18.03
CA ASP A 436 -26.69 -38.69 -19.17
C ASP A 436 -26.10 -37.51 -19.96
N PHE A 437 -26.27 -36.28 -19.46
CA PHE A 437 -25.77 -35.06 -20.11
C PHE A 437 -24.59 -34.46 -19.34
N GLN A 438 -23.56 -34.04 -20.08
CA GLN A 438 -22.45 -33.22 -19.61
C GLN A 438 -22.37 -31.97 -20.50
N SER A 439 -22.28 -30.78 -19.89
CA SER A 439 -22.10 -29.53 -20.62
C SER A 439 -20.69 -29.43 -21.22
N SER A 440 -20.49 -28.51 -22.15
CA SER A 440 -19.12 -28.13 -22.51
C SER A 440 -18.39 -27.50 -21.33
N ILE A 441 -17.06 -27.51 -21.36
CA ILE A 441 -16.21 -26.86 -20.35
C ILE A 441 -16.31 -25.34 -20.51
N TYR A 442 -16.69 -24.64 -19.44
CA TYR A 442 -16.68 -23.18 -19.35
C TYR A 442 -15.56 -22.71 -18.45
N ARG A 443 -14.79 -21.72 -18.88
CA ARG A 443 -13.67 -21.17 -18.11
C ARG A 443 -14.08 -19.88 -17.41
N LEU A 444 -13.90 -19.86 -16.11
CA LEU A 444 -13.99 -18.68 -15.27
C LEU A 444 -12.57 -18.20 -14.97
N GLU A 445 -12.13 -17.17 -15.67
CA GLU A 445 -10.79 -16.59 -15.54
C GLU A 445 -10.79 -15.54 -14.42
N VAL A 446 -9.95 -15.75 -13.41
CA VAL A 446 -9.77 -14.81 -12.31
C VAL A 446 -8.68 -13.82 -12.67
N LEU A 447 -9.09 -12.57 -12.81
CA LEU A 447 -8.18 -11.45 -13.04
C LEU A 447 -7.88 -10.76 -11.70
N PRO A 448 -6.59 -10.49 -11.36
CA PRO A 448 -6.28 -9.68 -10.20
C PRO A 448 -6.84 -8.27 -10.40
N PRO A 449 -7.22 -7.56 -9.33
CA PRO A 449 -7.67 -6.18 -9.44
C PRO A 449 -6.58 -5.31 -10.07
N PRO A 450 -6.95 -4.24 -10.78
CA PRO A 450 -5.97 -3.25 -11.22
C PRO A 450 -5.13 -2.75 -10.02
N VAL A 451 -3.87 -2.43 -10.25
CA VAL A 451 -2.98 -1.91 -9.21
C VAL A 451 -2.23 -0.71 -9.79
N LEU A 452 -2.10 0.34 -8.98
CA LEU A 452 -1.25 1.47 -9.30
C LEU A 452 0.20 0.98 -9.34
N ALA A 453 0.91 1.22 -10.43
CA ALA A 453 2.33 0.89 -10.52
C ALA A 453 3.19 1.93 -9.81
N ARG A 454 2.82 3.21 -9.95
CA ARG A 454 3.56 4.35 -9.39
C ARG A 454 2.62 5.47 -9.02
N MET A 455 2.97 6.19 -7.96
CA MET A 455 2.36 7.45 -7.56
C MET A 455 3.51 8.43 -7.29
N ASP A 456 3.59 9.49 -8.09
CA ASP A 456 4.49 10.61 -7.88
C ASP A 456 3.71 11.76 -7.23
N VAL A 457 4.30 12.36 -6.19
CA VAL A 457 3.69 13.46 -5.45
C VAL A 457 4.51 14.72 -5.71
N THR A 458 3.86 15.76 -6.23
CA THR A 458 4.45 17.09 -6.33
C THR A 458 3.72 18.03 -5.39
N GLU A 459 4.44 18.57 -4.42
CA GLU A 459 3.89 19.51 -3.44
C GLU A 459 3.93 20.93 -4.00
N VAL A 460 2.84 21.66 -3.82
CA VAL A 460 2.74 23.07 -4.17
C VAL A 460 2.73 23.87 -2.87
N ARG A 461 3.92 24.28 -2.43
CA ARG A 461 4.12 24.99 -1.16
C ARG A 461 4.01 26.50 -1.35
N PRO A 462 3.54 27.26 -0.35
CA PRO A 462 3.68 28.70 -0.35
C PRO A 462 5.16 29.10 -0.22
N ALA A 463 5.54 30.23 -0.82
CA ALA A 463 6.94 30.60 -0.98
C ALA A 463 7.63 30.99 0.33
N TYR A 464 6.90 31.44 1.35
CA TYR A 464 7.46 31.81 2.65
C TYR A 464 8.20 30.65 3.35
N LEU A 465 7.81 29.40 3.09
CA LEU A 465 8.47 28.21 3.65
C LEU A 465 9.85 27.92 3.05
N THR A 466 10.17 28.55 1.92
CA THR A 466 11.38 28.28 1.13
C THR A 466 12.20 29.53 0.83
N THR A 467 11.66 30.72 1.07
CA THR A 467 12.33 31.97 0.71
C THR A 467 12.57 32.77 1.97
N HIS A 468 13.83 33.16 2.22
CA HIS A 468 14.15 34.04 3.34
C HIS A 468 13.64 35.46 3.09
N LEU A 469 13.31 36.16 4.18
CA LEU A 469 12.91 37.56 4.15
C LEU A 469 14.11 38.48 4.41
N GLU A 470 14.16 39.65 3.77
CA GLU A 470 15.19 40.65 4.06
C GLU A 470 15.05 41.20 5.49
N ALA A 471 16.16 41.17 6.25
CA ALA A 471 16.17 41.41 7.69
C ALA A 471 15.96 42.89 8.13
N ASP A 472 15.97 43.86 7.22
CA ASP A 472 15.90 45.32 7.52
C ASP A 472 14.52 45.96 7.20
N LEU A 473 13.49 45.16 6.89
CA LEU A 473 12.16 45.71 6.56
C LEU A 473 11.40 46.17 7.81
N ASP A 474 10.97 47.43 7.82
CA ASP A 474 10.11 48.02 8.86
C ASP A 474 8.68 47.43 8.82
N GLY A 475 8.02 47.39 9.98
CA GLY A 475 6.84 46.55 10.26
C GLY A 475 5.71 46.49 9.21
N GLN A 476 5.40 47.58 8.51
CA GLN A 476 4.39 47.57 7.42
C GLN A 476 4.91 47.02 6.09
N ALA A 477 6.16 47.32 5.72
CA ALA A 477 6.78 46.78 4.50
C ALA A 477 7.02 45.27 4.65
N ARG A 478 7.35 44.84 5.87
CA ARG A 478 7.57 43.45 6.24
C ARG A 478 6.30 42.60 6.14
N SER A 479 5.17 43.08 6.68
CA SER A 479 3.90 42.35 6.61
C SER A 479 3.37 42.24 5.17
N ALA A 480 3.60 43.27 4.34
CA ALA A 480 3.28 43.22 2.92
C ALA A 480 4.13 42.18 2.16
N ALA A 481 5.44 42.12 2.42
CA ALA A 481 6.33 41.14 1.80
C ALA A 481 6.01 39.70 2.23
N LEU A 482 5.67 39.47 3.50
CA LEU A 482 5.20 38.17 3.99
C LEU A 482 3.88 37.76 3.33
N ALA A 483 2.94 38.69 3.16
CA ALA A 483 1.68 38.44 2.44
C ALA A 483 1.90 38.12 0.95
N GLU A 484 2.90 38.74 0.31
CA GLU A 484 3.28 38.42 -1.08
C GLU A 484 3.85 37.00 -1.18
N LEU A 485 4.74 36.62 -0.25
CA LEU A 485 5.32 35.27 -0.18
C LEU A 485 4.27 34.20 0.17
N ALA A 486 3.25 34.52 0.96
CA ALA A 486 2.11 33.66 1.23
C ALA A 486 1.29 33.34 -0.02
N ASN A 487 1.16 34.30 -0.94
CA ASN A 487 0.39 34.12 -2.18
C ASN A 487 1.19 33.45 -3.30
N ARG A 488 2.52 33.54 -3.26
CA ARG A 488 3.39 32.94 -4.27
C ARG A 488 3.55 31.44 -4.01
N ARG A 489 3.36 30.61 -5.04
CA ARG A 489 3.44 29.14 -4.93
C ARG A 489 4.71 28.61 -5.60
N VAL A 490 5.40 27.70 -4.93
CA VAL A 490 6.59 27.01 -5.40
C VAL A 490 6.30 25.52 -5.49
N MET A 491 6.58 24.92 -6.64
CA MET A 491 6.49 23.48 -6.81
C MET A 491 7.75 22.82 -6.27
N VAL A 492 7.58 21.93 -5.29
CA VAL A 492 8.64 21.12 -4.71
C VAL A 492 8.31 19.66 -5.05
N PRO A 493 9.11 18.99 -5.89
CA PRO A 493 8.92 17.56 -6.08
C PRO A 493 9.15 16.87 -4.73
N ALA A 494 8.16 16.17 -4.21
CA ALA A 494 8.38 15.34 -3.03
C ALA A 494 9.33 14.23 -3.48
N GLY A 495 10.51 14.12 -2.86
CA GLY A 495 11.55 13.17 -3.25
C GLY A 495 11.12 11.71 -3.17
N ASP A 496 9.96 11.43 -2.57
CA ASP A 496 9.46 10.09 -2.33
C ASP A 496 8.53 9.60 -3.44
N ARG A 497 9.05 8.65 -4.22
CA ARG A 497 8.23 7.71 -4.99
C ARG A 497 7.55 6.78 -4.00
N LEU A 498 6.31 7.10 -3.61
CA LEU A 498 5.54 6.23 -2.75
C LEU A 498 5.18 4.96 -3.53
N MET A 499 5.92 3.88 -3.25
CA MET A 499 5.61 2.54 -3.75
C MET A 499 4.24 2.12 -3.21
N PRO A 500 3.23 1.90 -4.06
CA PRO A 500 1.85 1.67 -3.64
C PRO A 500 1.59 0.26 -3.05
N ARG A 501 2.56 -0.35 -2.35
CA ARG A 501 2.43 -1.70 -1.78
C ARG A 501 1.69 -1.76 -0.44
N ALA A 502 1.65 -0.68 0.34
CA ALA A 502 0.90 -0.65 1.62
C ALA A 502 -0.60 -0.45 1.38
N GLU A 503 -1.50 -0.85 2.28
CA GLU A 503 -2.98 -0.71 2.11
C GLU A 503 -3.45 0.76 1.97
N ALA A 504 -2.69 1.70 2.53
CA ALA A 504 -2.92 3.13 2.41
C ALA A 504 -1.62 3.85 2.04
N SER A 505 -1.76 4.93 1.28
CA SER A 505 -0.64 5.84 0.99
C SER A 505 -0.81 7.08 1.88
N VAL A 506 0.08 7.24 2.85
CA VAL A 506 0.10 8.41 3.75
C VAL A 506 1.00 9.46 3.11
N ILE A 507 0.46 10.66 2.89
CA ILE A 507 1.17 11.79 2.32
C ILE A 507 1.19 12.87 3.39
N GLU A 508 2.38 13.14 3.92
CA GLU A 508 2.61 14.18 4.92
C GLU A 508 3.17 15.42 4.22
N PHE A 509 2.56 16.58 4.44
CA PHE A 509 2.91 17.83 3.78
C PHE A 509 2.64 19.03 4.69
N PRO A 510 3.30 20.19 4.52
CA PRO A 510 3.01 21.37 5.32
C PRO A 510 1.57 21.85 5.12
N SER A 511 0.89 22.21 6.21
CA SER A 511 -0.50 22.70 6.17
C SER A 511 -0.66 23.88 5.20
N GLY A 512 -1.73 23.85 4.40
CA GLY A 512 -1.97 24.88 3.38
C GLY A 512 -1.19 24.69 2.07
N SER A 513 -0.45 23.59 1.91
CA SER A 513 0.11 23.19 0.63
C SER A 513 -0.94 22.55 -0.27
N GLY A 514 -0.87 22.82 -1.58
CA GLY A 514 -1.62 22.06 -2.60
C GLY A 514 -0.84 20.81 -2.99
N LEU A 515 -1.53 19.82 -3.56
CA LEU A 515 -0.90 18.57 -3.99
C LEU A 515 -1.23 18.28 -5.45
N VAL A 516 -0.22 17.88 -6.21
CA VAL A 516 -0.37 17.35 -7.56
C VAL A 516 0.07 15.89 -7.51
N LEU A 517 -0.87 14.98 -7.74
CA LEU A 517 -0.62 13.55 -7.74
C LEU A 517 -0.64 13.03 -9.18
N ASP A 518 0.49 12.46 -9.61
CA ASP A 518 0.62 11.80 -10.91
C ASP A 518 0.64 10.29 -10.68
N PHE A 519 -0.38 9.59 -11.19
CA PHE A 519 -0.53 8.15 -11.05
C PHE A 519 -0.17 7.47 -12.37
N SER A 520 0.55 6.35 -12.29
CA SER A 520 0.73 5.44 -13.43
C SER A 520 0.19 4.05 -13.11
N LEU A 521 -0.54 3.48 -14.06
CA LEU A 521 -1.08 2.13 -13.98
C LEU A 521 -0.03 1.10 -14.44
N GLN A 522 -0.20 -0.17 -14.03
CA GLN A 522 0.70 -1.25 -14.46
C GLN A 522 0.48 -1.60 -15.94
N GLU A 523 1.57 -1.68 -16.72
CA GLU A 523 1.54 -1.93 -18.17
C GLU A 523 0.74 -3.20 -18.55
N GLY A 524 -0.06 -3.11 -19.61
CA GLY A 524 -0.71 -4.27 -20.25
C GLY A 524 -2.20 -4.49 -19.94
N ARG A 525 -2.92 -3.52 -19.36
CA ARG A 525 -4.38 -3.60 -19.14
C ARG A 525 -5.13 -2.39 -19.70
N ALA A 526 -6.36 -2.65 -20.14
CA ALA A 526 -7.05 -2.00 -21.25
C ALA A 526 -7.46 -0.51 -21.03
N PRO A 527 -7.68 0.23 -22.12
CA PRO A 527 -8.25 1.59 -22.11
C PRO A 527 -9.64 1.63 -21.47
N GLY A 528 -9.92 2.66 -20.65
CA GLY A 528 -11.26 2.91 -20.12
C GLY A 528 -11.36 2.96 -18.59
N ILE A 529 -10.23 2.96 -17.87
CA ILE A 529 -10.25 3.10 -16.41
C ILE A 529 -10.76 4.49 -16.02
N ALA A 530 -11.94 4.55 -15.41
CA ALA A 530 -12.51 5.78 -14.85
C ALA A 530 -12.19 5.86 -13.35
N PRO A 531 -11.21 6.69 -12.93
CA PRO A 531 -10.97 6.93 -11.52
C PRO A 531 -12.14 7.73 -10.92
N VAL A 532 -12.67 7.23 -9.81
CA VAL A 532 -13.70 7.89 -9.00
C VAL A 532 -13.10 8.17 -7.63
N LEU A 533 -13.14 9.43 -7.22
CA LEU A 533 -12.71 9.88 -5.90
C LEU A 533 -13.92 9.91 -4.96
N GLU A 534 -13.78 9.27 -3.81
CA GLU A 534 -14.79 9.27 -2.76
C GLU A 534 -14.16 9.67 -1.43
N ALA A 535 -14.74 10.66 -0.74
CA ALA A 535 -14.28 11.05 0.58
C ALA A 535 -14.78 10.04 1.62
N LEU A 536 -13.86 9.38 2.33
CA LEU A 536 -14.20 8.50 3.44
C LEU A 536 -14.39 9.26 4.75
N SER A 537 -13.79 10.45 4.87
CA SER A 537 -13.93 11.33 6.04
C SER A 537 -13.81 12.79 5.63
N GLY A 538 -14.75 13.62 6.11
CA GLY A 538 -14.80 15.06 5.84
C GLY A 538 -15.41 15.43 4.47
N THR A 539 -15.39 16.73 4.16
CA THR A 539 -15.71 17.21 2.81
C THR A 539 -14.55 16.93 1.87
N MET A 540 -14.89 16.49 0.66
CA MET A 540 -13.92 16.17 -0.38
C MET A 540 -13.06 17.41 -0.68
N PRO A 541 -11.71 17.35 -0.60
CA PRO A 541 -10.85 18.50 -0.85
C PRO A 541 -11.01 18.98 -2.29
N ALA A 542 -11.26 20.27 -2.50
CA ALA A 542 -11.43 20.83 -3.84
C ALA A 542 -10.30 20.38 -4.76
N HIS A 543 -10.65 19.81 -5.92
CA HIS A 543 -9.70 19.32 -6.90
C HIS A 543 -10.15 19.70 -8.30
N THR A 544 -9.19 19.81 -9.21
CA THR A 544 -9.48 19.97 -10.63
C THR A 544 -10.01 18.65 -11.21
N PRO A 545 -10.83 18.69 -12.28
CA PRO A 545 -11.22 17.48 -13.00
C PRO A 545 -10.00 16.60 -13.32
N ILE A 546 -10.19 15.28 -13.22
CA ILE A 546 -9.10 14.31 -13.41
C ILE A 546 -8.66 14.34 -14.88
N GLU A 547 -7.40 14.70 -15.12
CA GLU A 547 -6.82 14.66 -16.45
C GLU A 547 -6.33 13.23 -16.74
N PHE A 548 -6.91 12.59 -17.75
CA PHE A 548 -6.61 11.20 -18.09
C PHE A 548 -5.79 11.11 -19.39
N ASN A 549 -4.67 10.39 -19.34
CA ASN A 549 -3.80 10.12 -20.48
C ASN A 549 -3.43 8.63 -20.51
N ASN A 550 -4.31 7.81 -21.11
CA ASN A 550 -4.21 6.35 -21.31
C ASN A 550 -3.76 5.55 -20.07
N ASP A 551 -2.46 5.57 -19.75
CA ASP A 551 -1.82 4.79 -18.70
C ASP A 551 -1.50 5.61 -17.44
N ALA A 552 -1.73 6.92 -17.49
CA ALA A 552 -1.51 7.84 -16.38
C ALA A 552 -2.68 8.81 -16.20
N PHE A 553 -2.92 9.22 -14.96
CA PHE A 553 -3.87 10.28 -14.67
C PHE A 553 -3.34 11.20 -13.59
N LYS A 554 -3.77 12.45 -13.65
CA LYS A 554 -3.29 13.53 -12.80
C LYS A 554 -4.44 14.14 -12.02
N ILE A 555 -4.21 14.33 -10.72
CA ILE A 555 -5.17 14.96 -9.81
C ILE A 555 -4.48 16.12 -9.10
N THR A 556 -5.05 17.32 -9.22
CA THR A 556 -4.55 18.50 -8.51
C THR A 556 -5.54 18.89 -7.43
N PHE A 557 -5.08 18.88 -6.18
CA PHE A 557 -5.83 19.31 -5.00
C PHE A 557 -5.48 20.76 -4.63
N GLU A 558 -6.51 21.53 -4.27
CA GLU A 558 -6.36 22.83 -3.62
C GLU A 558 -5.73 22.69 -2.21
N PRO A 559 -5.22 23.79 -1.62
CA PRO A 559 -4.60 23.79 -0.29
C PRO A 559 -5.39 23.03 0.78
N ILE A 560 -4.77 21.98 1.35
CA ILE A 560 -5.39 21.16 2.39
C ILE A 560 -4.85 21.58 3.76
N ARG A 561 -5.74 21.89 4.71
CA ARG A 561 -5.39 22.33 6.09
C ARG A 561 -5.71 21.31 7.18
N GLU A 562 -6.56 20.34 6.88
CA GLU A 562 -7.01 19.30 7.82
C GLU A 562 -6.70 17.92 7.28
N GLU A 563 -6.57 16.93 8.17
CA GLU A 563 -6.41 15.54 7.75
C GLU A 563 -7.64 15.09 6.94
N ARG A 564 -7.40 14.49 5.77
CA ARG A 564 -8.44 14.02 4.86
C ARG A 564 -8.12 12.61 4.39
N ILE A 565 -9.16 11.77 4.31
CA ILE A 565 -9.05 10.40 3.84
C ILE A 565 -9.89 10.28 2.58
N VAL A 566 -9.23 9.96 1.47
CA VAL A 566 -9.84 9.82 0.15
C VAL A 566 -9.64 8.40 -0.35
N LEU A 567 -10.72 7.78 -0.83
CA LEU A 567 -10.68 6.51 -1.52
C LEU A 567 -10.69 6.76 -3.02
N LEU A 568 -9.65 6.28 -3.68
CA LEU A 568 -9.55 6.27 -5.13
C LEU A 568 -10.03 4.90 -5.61
N ARG A 569 -11.18 4.88 -6.27
CA ARG A 569 -11.76 3.69 -6.90
C ARG A 569 -11.46 3.73 -8.39
N PHE A 570 -11.06 2.61 -8.97
CA PHE A 570 -10.81 2.50 -10.39
C PHE A 570 -11.41 1.20 -10.90
N ALA A 571 -12.16 1.27 -12.00
CA ALA A 571 -12.82 0.13 -12.61
C ALA A 571 -12.25 -0.08 -14.02
N ASP A 572 -11.83 -1.30 -14.32
CA ASP A 572 -11.41 -1.71 -15.67
C ASP A 572 -12.63 -1.87 -16.61
N SER A 573 -12.41 -2.08 -17.90
CA SER A 573 -13.47 -2.38 -18.89
C SER A 573 -14.30 -3.60 -18.52
N ASP A 574 -13.72 -4.55 -17.79
CA ASP A 574 -14.38 -5.74 -17.25
C ASP A 574 -15.11 -5.46 -15.91
N ASN A 575 -15.28 -4.18 -15.51
CA ASN A 575 -15.84 -3.71 -14.24
C ASN A 575 -15.12 -4.27 -13.00
N ILE A 576 -13.87 -4.70 -13.15
CA ILE A 576 -13.02 -5.14 -12.04
C ILE A 576 -12.55 -3.90 -11.30
N ARG A 577 -12.95 -3.79 -10.03
CA ARG A 577 -12.66 -2.63 -9.20
C ARG A 577 -11.38 -2.87 -8.41
N GLY A 578 -10.48 -1.92 -8.45
CA GLY A 578 -9.47 -1.76 -7.41
C GLY A 578 -9.73 -0.49 -6.63
N GLU A 579 -9.28 -0.50 -5.38
CA GLU A 579 -9.45 0.62 -4.47
C GLU A 579 -8.09 0.98 -3.87
N ARG A 580 -7.88 2.27 -3.64
CA ARG A 580 -6.69 2.79 -2.99
C ARG A 580 -7.05 3.86 -1.98
N LYS A 581 -6.66 3.65 -0.72
CA LYS A 581 -6.81 4.66 0.32
C LYS A 581 -5.64 5.65 0.29
N LEU A 582 -5.96 6.93 0.20
CA LEU A 582 -5.03 8.06 0.31
C LEU A 582 -5.32 8.80 1.62
N ILE A 583 -4.30 9.00 2.44
CA ILE A 583 -4.39 9.72 3.71
C ILE A 583 -3.53 10.96 3.59
N PHE A 584 -4.18 12.12 3.53
CA PHE A 584 -3.53 13.42 3.48
C PHE A 584 -3.38 13.94 4.91
N ARG A 585 -2.14 14.05 5.41
CA ARG A 585 -1.85 14.53 6.76
C ARG A 585 -1.07 15.85 6.69
N PRO A 586 -1.75 16.99 6.84
CA PRO A 586 -1.08 18.27 6.95
C PRO A 586 -0.34 18.36 8.29
N ILE A 587 0.94 18.71 8.24
CA ILE A 587 1.77 19.04 9.41
C ILE A 587 1.55 20.52 9.72
N GLN A 588 1.11 20.83 10.93
CA GLN A 588 1.00 22.20 11.39
C GLN A 588 2.40 22.73 11.75
N ASP A 589 2.64 23.98 11.39
CA ASP A 589 3.85 24.71 11.73
C ASP A 589 3.99 24.83 13.26
N THR A 590 5.21 24.71 13.78
CA THR A 590 5.49 24.78 15.22
C THR A 590 6.22 26.07 15.57
N PRO A 591 5.82 26.78 16.65
CA PRO A 591 6.47 28.02 17.00
C PRO A 591 7.96 27.80 17.32
N PRO A 592 8.83 28.81 17.05
CA PRO A 592 10.26 28.65 17.17
C PRO A 592 10.65 28.33 18.61
N THR A 593 11.56 27.38 18.78
CA THR A 593 12.16 27.10 20.09
C THR A 593 13.28 28.10 20.35
N LEU A 594 13.24 28.77 21.50
CA LEU A 594 14.25 29.77 21.89
C LEU A 594 14.71 29.53 23.32
N GLU A 595 16.00 29.26 23.46
CA GLU A 595 16.69 29.21 24.74
C GLU A 595 17.80 30.25 24.72
N ALA A 596 17.62 31.37 25.42
CA ALA A 596 18.66 32.39 25.57
C ALA A 596 18.81 32.74 27.05
N ARG A 597 20.04 32.72 27.54
CA ARG A 597 20.38 33.11 28.92
C ARG A 597 21.63 34.00 28.93
N PRO A 598 21.72 34.97 29.86
CA PRO A 598 22.98 35.64 30.13
C PRO A 598 24.04 34.63 30.59
N VAL A 599 25.31 34.91 30.35
CA VAL A 599 26.41 34.05 30.81
C VAL A 599 26.50 34.10 32.36
N ASP A 600 26.81 32.96 32.99
CA ASP A 600 26.95 32.77 34.45
C ASP A 600 27.98 33.69 35.14
N ASP A 601 28.78 34.40 34.35
CA ASP A 601 29.74 35.40 34.79
C ASP A 601 29.07 36.70 35.26
N LEU A 602 27.76 36.92 35.07
CA LEU A 602 27.06 38.04 35.70
C LEU A 602 26.75 37.76 37.18
N ARG A 603 26.72 38.83 37.99
CA ARG A 603 26.41 38.73 39.43
C ARG A 603 24.91 38.62 39.63
N GLU A 604 24.44 37.46 40.08
CA GLU A 604 23.04 37.20 40.39
C GLU A 604 22.72 37.55 41.85
N THR A 605 21.56 38.19 42.08
CA THR A 605 20.99 38.49 43.39
C THR A 605 19.50 38.14 43.40
N GLU A 606 18.87 38.11 44.58
CA GLU A 606 17.43 37.86 44.71
C GLU A 606 16.55 38.84 43.90
N SER A 607 17.08 40.04 43.60
CA SER A 607 16.40 41.08 42.82
C SER A 607 16.80 41.12 41.33
N GLY A 608 17.70 40.26 40.87
CA GLY A 608 18.18 40.18 39.49
C GLY A 608 19.70 40.26 39.34
N TYR A 609 20.18 40.48 38.12
CA TYR A 609 21.60 40.59 37.82
C TYR A 609 22.11 42.02 38.05
N LEU A 610 23.20 42.17 38.82
CA LEU A 610 23.83 43.47 39.06
C LEU A 610 24.79 43.83 37.93
N VAL A 611 24.62 45.02 37.35
CA VAL A 611 25.39 45.51 36.20
C VAL A 611 25.67 47.01 36.33
N THR A 612 26.65 47.53 35.57
CA THR A 612 26.90 48.98 35.46
C THR A 612 26.37 49.50 34.14
N SER A 613 26.24 50.83 33.99
CA SER A 613 25.77 51.43 32.72
C SER A 613 26.69 51.15 31.51
N ARG A 614 27.94 50.76 31.76
CA ARG A 614 28.94 50.41 30.74
C ARG A 614 28.98 48.93 30.40
N THR A 615 28.27 48.09 31.14
CA THR A 615 28.27 46.64 30.94
C THR A 615 27.73 46.26 29.57
N ARG A 616 28.45 45.36 28.90
CA ARG A 616 27.93 44.56 27.79
C ARG A 616 27.39 43.27 28.37
N ILE A 617 26.16 42.91 28.03
CA ILE A 617 25.52 41.71 28.53
C ILE A 617 25.73 40.60 27.50
N PRO A 618 26.60 39.62 27.79
CA PRO A 618 26.82 38.49 26.90
C PRO A 618 25.64 37.52 27.00
N PHE A 619 25.10 37.14 25.84
CA PHE A 619 24.06 36.11 25.75
C PHE A 619 24.65 34.82 25.21
N ARG A 620 24.21 33.71 25.78
CA ARG A 620 24.41 32.38 25.23
C ARG A 620 23.05 31.75 25.00
N GLY A 621 22.84 31.22 23.80
CA GLY A 621 21.56 30.62 23.48
C GLY A 621 21.51 29.92 22.14
N SER A 622 20.40 29.25 21.89
CA SER A 622 20.07 28.70 20.58
C SER A 622 18.61 28.96 20.25
N SER A 623 18.36 29.22 18.98
CA SER A 623 17.03 29.33 18.42
C SER A 623 16.90 28.35 17.26
N ARG A 624 15.79 27.61 17.23
CA ARG A 624 15.52 26.62 16.19
C ARG A 624 14.06 26.65 15.77
N ASP A 625 13.87 26.55 14.47
CA ASP A 625 12.59 26.58 13.77
C ASP A 625 12.56 25.49 12.68
N ASP A 626 11.38 24.98 12.35
CA ASP A 626 11.17 23.95 11.32
C ASP A 626 11.20 24.54 9.90
N HIS A 627 10.69 25.76 9.72
CA HIS A 627 10.54 26.41 8.41
C HIS A 627 11.47 27.61 8.18
N GLY A 628 12.04 28.19 9.24
CA GLY A 628 13.12 29.17 9.20
C GLY A 628 12.86 30.39 10.09
N LEU A 629 13.92 30.87 10.73
CA LEU A 629 13.88 32.06 11.56
C LEU A 629 13.85 33.33 10.69
N ALA A 630 12.86 34.20 10.93
CA ALA A 630 12.75 35.48 10.25
C ALA A 630 13.54 36.58 10.99
N THR A 631 13.44 36.63 12.32
CA THR A 631 14.16 37.63 13.13
C THR A 631 14.52 37.12 14.52
N LEU A 632 15.65 37.62 15.00
CA LEU A 632 16.09 37.49 16.38
C LEU A 632 16.41 38.89 16.93
N ARG A 633 15.73 39.30 18.01
CA ARG A 633 15.84 40.66 18.56
C ARG A 633 15.92 40.68 20.09
N HIS A 634 16.68 41.63 20.61
CA HIS A 634 16.68 42.01 22.01
C HIS A 634 15.48 42.91 22.29
N VAL A 635 14.71 42.62 23.33
CA VAL A 635 13.57 43.43 23.77
C VAL A 635 13.77 43.80 25.22
N TRP A 636 13.65 45.09 25.53
CA TRP A 636 13.88 45.57 26.88
C TRP A 636 12.93 46.67 27.32
N THR A 637 12.71 46.75 28.63
CA THR A 637 12.05 47.86 29.30
C THR A 637 13.00 48.47 30.34
N THR A 638 12.94 49.77 30.56
CA THR A 638 13.83 50.47 31.50
C THR A 638 13.03 51.35 32.44
N ARG A 639 13.29 51.24 33.75
CA ARG A 639 12.63 52.01 34.81
C ARG A 639 13.64 52.47 35.85
N GLU A 640 13.45 53.66 36.41
CA GLU A 640 14.26 54.16 37.54
C GLU A 640 13.68 53.62 38.86
N ILE A 641 14.54 53.19 39.78
CA ILE A 641 14.17 52.71 41.12
C ILE A 641 14.85 53.59 42.18
N ASP A 642 14.08 54.05 43.17
CA ASP A 642 14.60 54.72 44.38
C ASP A 642 15.25 53.76 45.38
N ARG A 643 16.21 54.26 46.18
CA ARG A 643 17.06 53.51 47.11
C ARG A 643 16.30 52.61 48.11
N ASP A 644 15.05 52.97 48.46
CA ASP A 644 14.17 52.25 49.39
C ASP A 644 13.03 51.45 48.71
N GLY A 645 12.89 51.55 47.38
CA GLY A 645 11.72 51.06 46.63
C GLY A 645 11.80 49.63 46.07
N ALA A 646 12.94 48.96 46.23
CA ALA A 646 13.16 47.62 45.66
C ALA A 646 12.26 46.53 46.30
N ALA A 647 11.90 46.68 47.59
CA ALA A 647 11.04 45.71 48.28
C ALA A 647 9.53 45.95 48.03
N GLY A 648 9.10 47.20 47.88
CA GLY A 648 7.68 47.56 47.73
C GLY A 648 7.10 47.31 46.33
N SER A 649 7.93 47.37 45.29
CA SER A 649 7.50 47.19 43.89
C SER A 649 7.53 45.73 43.41
N LEU A 650 8.25 44.85 44.11
CA LEU A 650 8.29 43.40 43.85
C LEU A 650 7.08 42.66 44.44
N ALA A 651 6.62 43.08 45.62
CA ALA A 651 5.43 42.53 46.28
C ALA A 651 4.14 42.76 45.47
N SER A 652 4.02 43.90 44.78
CA SER A 652 2.87 44.18 43.90
C SER A 652 2.90 43.37 42.59
N ARG A 653 4.08 42.93 42.14
CA ARG A 653 4.24 42.06 40.96
C ARG A 653 4.12 40.58 41.27
N LEU A 654 4.61 40.11 42.42
CA LEU A 654 4.34 38.74 42.88
C LEU A 654 2.83 38.51 43.09
N ALA A 655 2.09 39.52 43.55
CA ALA A 655 0.64 39.48 43.64
C ALA A 655 -0.07 39.46 42.26
N GLN A 656 0.57 39.95 41.19
CA GLN A 656 0.03 39.89 39.82
C GLN A 656 0.49 38.64 39.04
N MET A 657 1.65 38.07 39.38
CA MET A 657 2.17 36.82 38.78
C MET A 657 1.52 35.56 39.35
N LEU A 658 0.82 35.64 40.48
CA LEU A 658 0.11 34.51 41.10
C LEU A 658 -1.33 34.28 40.56
N VAL A 659 -1.71 34.88 39.42
CA VAL A 659 -2.93 34.50 38.70
C VAL A 659 -2.57 33.46 37.63
N PRO A 660 -2.96 32.18 37.78
CA PRO A 660 -2.73 31.20 36.74
C PRO A 660 -3.72 31.43 35.59
N ASP A 661 -3.16 31.67 34.41
CA ASP A 661 -3.52 31.01 33.15
C ASP A 661 -5.02 30.68 32.93
N THR A 662 -5.88 31.70 32.97
CA THR A 662 -7.24 31.66 32.38
C THR A 662 -7.72 33.09 32.12
N ALA A 663 -7.18 33.75 31.10
CA ALA A 663 -7.64 35.07 30.69
C ALA A 663 -7.97 35.14 29.19
N SER A 664 -8.85 34.24 28.74
CA SER A 664 -9.74 34.57 27.64
C SER A 664 -11.09 35.03 28.22
N ARG A 665 -11.40 36.32 28.01
CA ARG A 665 -12.74 36.96 28.10
C ARG A 665 -13.19 37.53 29.45
N ILE A 666 -12.82 38.78 29.77
CA ILE A 666 -13.69 39.79 30.43
C ILE A 666 -13.37 41.20 29.86
N PRO A 667 -14.35 42.09 29.58
CA PRO A 667 -14.12 43.37 28.90
C PRO A 667 -13.53 44.46 29.83
N ALA A 668 -12.60 45.24 29.28
CA ALA A 668 -11.81 46.31 29.92
C ALA A 668 -12.58 47.56 30.42
N ALA A 669 -13.91 47.52 30.55
CA ALA A 669 -14.71 48.73 30.79
C ALA A 669 -14.93 49.10 32.28
N LEU A 670 -14.63 48.22 33.24
CA LEU A 670 -15.07 48.40 34.63
C LEU A 670 -14.04 49.02 35.61
N ASN A 671 -12.79 49.25 35.19
CA ASN A 671 -11.75 49.83 36.06
C ASN A 671 -11.47 51.34 35.84
N LEU A 672 -12.21 52.01 34.96
CA LEU A 672 -12.02 53.44 34.66
C LEU A 672 -12.69 54.39 35.66
N THR A 673 -13.62 53.92 36.48
CA THR A 673 -14.38 54.79 37.41
C THR A 673 -13.68 54.99 38.76
N SER A 674 -12.84 54.05 39.22
CA SER A 674 -12.10 54.19 40.49
C SER A 674 -10.82 55.03 40.35
N THR A 675 -10.24 55.12 39.15
CA THR A 675 -9.02 55.89 38.86
C THR A 675 -9.28 57.37 38.61
N LEU A 676 -10.51 57.77 38.25
CA LEU A 676 -10.88 59.18 38.09
C LEU A 676 -11.11 59.91 39.43
N ALA A 677 -11.30 59.17 40.54
CA ALA A 677 -11.52 59.78 41.86
C ALA A 677 -10.22 60.32 42.51
N SER A 678 -9.04 59.84 42.10
CA SER A 678 -7.75 60.23 42.68
C SER A 678 -7.05 61.40 41.97
N LEU A 679 -7.53 61.82 40.80
CA LEU A 679 -6.95 62.91 39.99
C LEU A 679 -7.36 64.33 40.45
N ARG A 680 -8.07 64.48 41.58
CA ARG A 680 -8.59 65.77 42.04
C ARG A 680 -7.58 66.65 42.81
N ARG A 681 -6.30 66.27 42.90
CA ARG A 681 -5.31 66.94 43.78
C ARG A 681 -3.93 67.24 43.16
N THR A 682 -3.83 67.57 41.87
CA THR A 682 -2.58 68.11 41.30
C THR A 682 -2.80 69.30 40.36
N PRO A 683 -1.86 70.27 40.27
CA PRO A 683 -2.03 71.50 39.47
C PRO A 683 -1.91 71.32 37.95
N GLN A 684 -1.81 70.09 37.44
CA GLN A 684 -1.52 69.81 36.02
C GLN A 684 -2.77 69.77 35.11
N ALA A 685 -3.97 69.97 35.67
CA ALA A 685 -5.24 69.90 34.95
C ALA A 685 -5.43 70.97 33.84
N TYR A 686 -4.62 72.05 33.84
CA TYR A 686 -4.77 73.14 32.88
C TYR A 686 -4.22 72.86 31.47
N ARG A 687 -3.45 71.79 31.26
CA ARG A 687 -2.94 71.42 29.91
C ARG A 687 -3.88 70.51 29.10
N LEU A 688 -4.92 69.96 29.72
CA LEU A 688 -5.86 69.04 29.07
C LEU A 688 -7.00 69.75 28.31
N ALA A 689 -7.25 71.03 28.59
CA ALA A 689 -8.35 71.77 27.95
C ALA A 689 -8.05 72.18 26.49
N SER A 690 -6.79 72.18 26.05
CA SER A 690 -6.39 72.67 24.72
C SER A 690 -6.30 71.59 23.63
N ALA A 691 -6.34 70.30 23.98
CA ALA A 691 -6.19 69.20 23.01
C ALA A 691 -7.53 68.57 22.55
N LEU A 692 -8.64 68.93 23.19
CA LEU A 692 -9.97 68.37 22.92
C LEU A 692 -10.57 68.66 21.52
N PRO A 693 -10.23 69.73 20.77
CA PRO A 693 -10.86 69.97 19.46
C PRO A 693 -10.36 69.08 18.30
N LEU A 694 -9.28 68.31 18.47
CA LEU A 694 -8.67 67.51 17.38
C LEU A 694 -9.22 66.08 17.25
N LEU A 695 -10.14 65.67 18.14
CA LEU A 695 -10.62 64.28 18.26
C LEU A 695 -11.96 63.99 17.56
N ALA A 696 -12.50 64.94 16.78
CA ALA A 696 -13.86 64.83 16.23
C ALA A 696 -14.00 64.15 14.85
N GLY A 697 -12.98 63.47 14.30
CA GLY A 697 -13.04 62.99 12.91
C GLY A 697 -12.30 61.69 12.53
N GLY A 698 -11.78 60.89 13.46
CA GLY A 698 -10.94 59.72 13.16
C GLY A 698 -11.56 58.35 13.50
N ASN A 699 -11.19 57.32 12.73
CA ASN A 699 -11.63 55.93 12.87
C ASN A 699 -11.24 55.34 14.25
N THR A 700 -12.15 54.61 14.90
CA THR A 700 -12.05 54.20 16.32
C THR A 700 -10.90 53.21 16.61
N SER A 701 -10.49 52.42 15.63
CA SER A 701 -9.35 51.50 15.72
C SER A 701 -7.99 52.21 15.71
N SER A 702 -7.85 53.30 14.95
CA SER A 702 -6.68 54.18 15.02
C SER A 702 -6.62 54.98 16.32
N ILE A 703 -7.77 55.30 16.93
CA ILE A 703 -7.84 56.00 18.22
C ILE A 703 -7.36 55.10 19.37
N LEU A 704 -7.69 53.79 19.35
CA LEU A 704 -7.21 52.83 20.35
C LEU A 704 -5.71 52.54 20.26
N LEU A 705 -5.16 52.47 19.04
CA LEU A 705 -3.72 52.29 18.79
C LEU A 705 -2.89 53.52 19.17
N PHE A 706 -3.46 54.73 19.11
CA PHE A 706 -2.78 55.97 19.51
C PHE A 706 -2.98 56.29 21.01
N ALA A 707 -4.13 55.94 21.60
CA ALA A 707 -4.44 56.21 23.00
C ALA A 707 -3.65 55.33 23.98
N MET A 708 -3.33 54.09 23.61
CA MET A 708 -2.58 53.16 24.48
C MET A 708 -1.14 53.62 24.80
N PRO A 709 -0.27 53.97 23.83
CA PRO A 709 1.08 54.46 24.15
C PRO A 709 1.04 55.83 24.85
N PHE A 710 0.03 56.66 24.55
CA PHE A 710 -0.17 57.95 25.24
C PHE A 710 -0.64 57.78 26.69
N GLN A 711 -1.59 56.86 26.97
CA GLN A 711 -2.01 56.51 28.34
C GLN A 711 -0.89 55.80 29.12
N GLN A 712 -0.10 54.93 28.49
CA GLN A 712 1.05 54.27 29.14
C GLN A 712 2.15 55.27 29.49
N GLY A 713 2.39 56.27 28.62
CA GLY A 713 3.25 57.41 28.93
C GLY A 713 2.75 58.25 30.11
N MET A 714 1.42 58.41 30.27
CA MET A 714 0.83 59.11 31.42
C MET A 714 0.83 58.30 32.73
N MET A 715 0.97 56.97 32.68
CA MET A 715 1.03 56.09 33.86
C MET A 715 2.46 55.72 34.31
N GLY A 716 3.50 56.25 33.67
CA GLY A 716 4.90 55.92 33.99
C GLY A 716 5.31 54.48 33.61
N LEU A 717 4.55 53.83 32.73
CA LEU A 717 4.87 52.48 32.22
C LEU A 717 5.82 52.60 31.02
N SER A 718 7.05 52.11 31.19
CA SER A 718 8.08 52.07 30.14
C SER A 718 7.66 51.20 28.95
N LEU A 719 7.59 51.78 27.74
CA LEU A 719 7.33 51.03 26.50
C LEU A 719 8.49 50.06 26.19
N PRO A 720 8.19 48.82 25.75
CA PRO A 720 9.22 47.88 25.32
C PRO A 720 9.93 48.43 24.09
N ARG A 721 11.24 48.58 24.20
CA ARG A 721 12.14 48.91 23.09
C ARG A 721 12.69 47.62 22.52
N GLN A 722 12.99 47.61 21.22
CA GLN A 722 13.50 46.44 20.53
C GLN A 722 14.69 46.78 19.64
N ARG A 723 15.61 45.82 19.46
CA ARG A 723 16.78 45.93 18.59
C ARG A 723 17.12 44.57 18.00
N SER A 724 17.22 44.47 16.68
CA SER A 724 17.70 43.26 15.99
C SER A 724 19.14 42.94 16.39
N ILE A 725 19.47 41.65 16.45
CA ILE A 725 20.83 41.19 16.72
C ILE A 725 21.68 41.34 15.45
N PRO A 726 22.70 42.21 15.41
CA PRO A 726 23.48 42.46 14.19
C PRO A 726 24.13 41.22 13.58
N ALA A 727 24.66 40.31 14.41
CA ALA A 727 25.26 39.06 13.96
C ALA A 727 24.25 38.16 13.21
N PHE A 728 23.01 38.10 13.70
CA PHE A 728 21.92 37.35 13.09
C PHE A 728 21.51 37.97 11.75
N SER A 729 21.31 39.30 11.70
CA SER A 729 20.98 40.01 10.45
C SER A 729 22.06 39.86 9.38
N ALA A 730 23.35 39.87 9.77
CA ALA A 730 24.45 39.63 8.85
C ALA A 730 24.44 38.19 8.30
N ARG A 731 24.05 37.21 9.12
CA ARG A 731 23.96 35.80 8.70
C ARG A 731 22.82 35.57 7.71
N ILE A 732 21.66 36.18 7.91
CA ILE A 732 20.55 36.12 6.95
C ILE A 732 20.96 36.75 5.61
N LYS A 733 21.59 37.93 5.62
CA LYS A 733 22.06 38.60 4.40
C LYS A 733 23.12 37.81 3.61
N ALA A 734 23.80 36.88 4.27
CA ALA A 734 24.82 36.03 3.65
C ALA A 734 24.24 34.76 2.99
N LEU A 735 22.96 34.45 3.19
CA LEU A 735 22.29 33.32 2.54
C LEU A 735 22.16 33.57 1.04
N LYS A 736 22.37 32.53 0.22
CA LYS A 736 22.23 32.61 -1.24
C LYS A 736 20.95 31.89 -1.67
N GLY A 737 20.19 32.50 -2.59
CA GLY A 737 19.02 31.85 -3.20
C GLY A 737 17.88 31.60 -2.21
N ASN A 738 17.29 30.40 -2.27
CA ASN A 738 16.11 29.99 -1.49
C ASN A 738 16.49 29.22 -0.20
N ASP A 739 17.62 29.56 0.42
CA ASP A 739 18.01 28.95 1.69
C ASP A 739 17.37 29.70 2.87
N THR A 740 16.79 28.97 3.82
CA THR A 740 16.24 29.51 5.09
C THR A 740 17.13 29.14 6.28
N LEU A 741 17.21 30.02 7.28
CA LEU A 741 18.03 29.79 8.48
C LEU A 741 17.20 29.08 9.57
N ARG A 742 17.26 27.75 9.61
CA ARG A 742 16.47 26.94 10.57
C ARG A 742 17.02 26.90 11.99
N ALA A 743 18.31 27.15 12.17
CA ALA A 743 18.94 27.14 13.48
C ALA A 743 20.00 28.23 13.57
N TYR A 744 20.03 28.92 14.71
CA TYR A 744 21.01 29.94 15.02
C TYR A 744 21.48 29.83 16.47
N THR A 745 22.79 29.85 16.67
CA THR A 745 23.41 29.86 18.00
C THR A 745 23.88 31.27 18.32
N ILE A 746 23.42 31.82 19.45
CA ILE A 746 23.88 33.08 20.00
C ILE A 746 25.16 32.79 20.78
N GLU A 747 26.29 33.25 20.25
CA GLU A 747 27.58 33.19 20.93
C GLU A 747 27.94 34.58 21.50
N PRO A 748 28.52 34.63 22.71
CA PRO A 748 28.93 35.88 23.34
C PRO A 748 30.11 36.49 22.58
N ASP A 749 30.15 37.82 22.48
CA ASP A 749 31.23 38.50 21.79
C ASP A 749 32.54 38.43 22.61
N SER A 750 33.68 38.22 21.96
CA SER A 750 34.98 38.27 22.66
C SER A 750 35.31 39.69 23.10
N SER A 751 35.94 39.84 24.27
CA SER A 751 36.37 41.12 24.81
C SER A 751 37.30 41.85 23.83
N GLY A 752 36.79 42.90 23.18
CA GLY A 752 37.52 43.71 22.18
C GLY A 752 36.87 43.78 20.80
N ASN A 753 35.91 42.90 20.48
CA ASN A 753 35.21 42.94 19.20
C ASN A 753 34.10 44.02 19.17
N ALA A 754 33.72 44.40 17.95
CA ALA A 754 32.54 45.22 17.71
C ALA A 754 31.28 44.47 18.20
N ILE A 755 30.31 45.22 18.72
CA ILE A 755 29.07 44.66 19.31
C ILE A 755 28.27 43.96 18.21
N ALA A 756 28.18 42.64 18.27
CA ALA A 756 27.54 41.80 17.26
C ALA A 756 26.39 40.96 17.84
N SER A 757 26.60 40.29 18.97
CA SER A 757 25.58 39.49 19.69
C SER A 757 25.22 40.07 21.05
N ASP A 758 26.19 40.70 21.72
CA ASP A 758 26.03 41.23 23.08
C ASP A 758 25.06 42.41 23.13
N PHE A 759 24.35 42.55 24.27
CA PHE A 759 23.48 43.71 24.49
C PHE A 759 24.23 44.84 25.23
N PRO A 760 24.43 46.01 24.62
CA PRO A 760 25.04 47.15 25.28
C PRO A 760 24.01 47.95 26.08
N LEU A 761 24.22 48.09 27.39
CA LEU A 761 23.32 48.85 28.26
C LEU A 761 23.27 50.35 27.94
N THR A 762 24.24 50.89 27.19
CA THR A 762 24.19 52.27 26.69
C THR A 762 22.96 52.53 25.80
N VAL A 763 22.42 51.49 25.16
CA VAL A 763 21.23 51.58 24.31
C VAL A 763 19.93 51.44 25.12
N ALA A 764 20.03 51.08 26.41
CA ALA A 764 18.87 50.94 27.29
C ALA A 764 18.20 52.29 27.62
N GLY A 765 18.81 53.43 27.27
CA GLY A 765 18.24 54.76 27.56
C GLY A 765 18.35 55.16 29.02
N ILE A 766 19.39 54.65 29.69
CA ILE A 766 19.77 55.02 31.05
C ILE A 766 20.36 56.44 31.02
N ILE A 767 20.06 57.26 32.03
CA ILE A 767 20.66 58.59 32.17
C ILE A 767 22.02 58.42 32.84
N VAL A 768 23.06 58.90 32.16
CA VAL A 768 24.47 58.68 32.52
C VAL A 768 25.17 60.05 32.64
N ASP A 769 26.06 60.19 33.62
CA ASP A 769 26.93 61.36 33.81
C ASP A 769 27.94 61.48 32.64
N PRO A 770 28.59 62.65 32.42
CA PRO A 770 29.53 62.85 31.31
C PRO A 770 30.68 61.85 31.29
N ASP A 771 31.04 61.29 32.44
CA ASP A 771 32.07 60.25 32.54
C ASP A 771 31.57 58.90 32.04
N GLY A 772 30.26 58.67 31.92
CA GLY A 772 29.71 57.39 31.48
C GLY A 772 29.26 56.46 32.62
N SER A 773 29.09 56.97 33.84
CA SER A 773 28.57 56.27 35.03
C SER A 773 27.16 56.73 35.41
N VAL A 774 26.39 55.89 36.10
CA VAL A 774 25.10 56.32 36.67
C VAL A 774 25.35 57.30 37.83
N ALA A 775 24.60 58.40 37.87
CA ALA A 775 24.70 59.39 38.93
C ALA A 775 24.51 58.78 40.33
N ARG A 776 25.35 59.20 41.29
CA ARG A 776 25.32 58.71 42.67
C ARG A 776 23.90 58.81 43.25
N GLY A 777 23.35 57.67 43.67
CA GLY A 777 22.03 57.56 44.30
C GLY A 777 20.87 57.16 43.38
N ARG A 778 21.10 57.00 42.07
CA ARG A 778 20.09 56.48 41.12
C ARG A 778 20.37 55.02 40.78
N ARG A 779 19.31 54.21 40.67
CA ARG A 779 19.38 52.82 40.19
C ARG A 779 18.35 52.63 39.08
N TYR A 780 18.66 51.78 38.11
CA TYR A 780 17.73 51.43 37.04
C TYR A 780 17.43 49.94 37.03
N MET A 781 16.19 49.58 36.76
CA MET A 781 15.78 48.22 36.42
C MET A 781 15.63 48.12 34.91
N VAL A 782 16.35 47.18 34.31
CA VAL A 782 16.20 46.83 32.90
C VAL A 782 15.67 45.41 32.83
N GLU A 783 14.46 45.21 32.33
CA GLU A 783 13.98 43.87 31.97
C GLU A 783 14.41 43.61 30.55
N LEU A 784 15.25 42.60 30.33
CA LEU A 784 15.82 42.27 29.03
C LEU A 784 15.45 40.85 28.64
N GLY A 785 14.89 40.66 27.45
CA GLY A 785 14.58 39.36 26.87
C GLY A 785 15.07 39.26 25.43
N VAL A 786 15.10 38.04 24.91
CA VAL A 786 15.34 37.76 23.49
C VAL A 786 14.03 37.24 22.90
N GLU A 787 13.67 37.72 21.71
CA GLU A 787 12.54 37.24 20.95
C GLU A 787 13.01 36.64 19.62
N ALA A 788 12.44 35.49 19.28
CA ALA A 788 12.54 34.85 17.97
C ALA A 788 11.18 34.93 17.28
N GLU A 789 11.22 35.23 15.99
CA GLU A 789 10.04 35.31 15.11
C GLU A 789 10.29 34.38 13.92
N ASP A 790 9.33 33.53 13.61
CA ASP A 790 9.35 32.64 12.44
C ASP A 790 8.91 33.34 11.16
N LEU A 791 8.93 32.61 10.04
CA LEU A 791 8.46 33.08 8.73
C LEU A 791 6.98 32.75 8.47
N ASP A 792 6.25 32.18 9.44
CA ASP A 792 4.91 31.67 9.19
C ASP A 792 3.88 32.79 9.06
N VAL A 793 2.92 32.57 8.17
CA VAL A 793 1.82 33.47 7.84
C VAL A 793 0.50 32.68 7.68
N SER A 794 0.49 31.41 8.07
CA SER A 794 -0.59 30.44 7.81
C SER A 794 -1.90 30.71 8.59
N MET A 795 -1.83 31.48 9.67
CA MET A 795 -2.95 31.89 10.52
C MET A 795 -3.90 32.90 9.82
N ASP A 796 -5.18 32.89 10.19
CA ASP A 796 -6.14 33.94 9.82
C ASP A 796 -6.60 34.69 11.09
N PRO A 797 -6.17 35.94 11.32
CA PRO A 797 -5.35 36.78 10.45
C PRO A 797 -3.87 36.37 10.38
N PRO A 798 -3.19 36.66 9.27
CA PRO A 798 -1.78 36.31 9.05
C PRO A 798 -0.86 36.98 10.08
N SER A 799 -0.29 36.19 10.99
CA SER A 799 0.68 36.67 11.99
C SER A 799 1.76 35.63 12.24
N PRO A 800 3.05 36.00 12.24
CA PRO A 800 4.15 35.10 12.58
C PRO A 800 4.11 34.70 14.06
N HIS A 801 4.57 33.50 14.38
CA HIS A 801 4.73 33.08 15.76
C HIS A 801 5.94 33.76 16.37
N ILE A 802 5.75 34.25 17.60
CA ILE A 802 6.79 34.92 18.37
C ILE A 802 7.02 34.13 19.64
N THR A 803 8.23 33.63 19.82
CA THR A 803 8.67 33.00 21.06
C THR A 803 9.61 33.94 21.81
N ARG A 804 9.30 34.19 23.08
CA ARG A 804 10.11 35.04 23.96
C ARG A 804 10.84 34.18 24.98
N ALA A 805 12.15 34.35 25.08
CA ALA A 805 12.89 33.88 26.24
C ALA A 805 12.45 34.66 27.48
N GLY A 806 12.44 34.01 28.65
CA GLY A 806 12.03 34.64 29.91
C GLY A 806 12.79 35.95 30.15
N PRO A 807 12.12 37.03 30.58
CA PRO A 807 12.78 38.31 30.80
C PRO A 807 13.74 38.22 31.98
N PHE A 808 14.96 38.71 31.79
CA PHE A 808 15.98 38.83 32.82
C PHE A 808 15.94 40.23 33.43
N THR A 809 15.84 40.31 34.75
CA THR A 809 15.90 41.57 35.48
C THR A 809 17.36 41.95 35.71
N LEU A 810 17.75 43.13 35.25
CA LEU A 810 19.06 43.72 35.45
C LEU A 810 18.92 44.96 36.32
N VAL A 811 19.68 45.02 37.41
CA VAL A 811 19.75 46.18 38.28
C VAL A 811 21.04 46.92 37.97
N VAL A 812 20.89 48.10 37.36
CA VAL A 812 22.00 48.97 37.01
C VAL A 812 22.38 49.81 38.22
N LEU A 813 23.60 49.61 38.71
CA LEU A 813 24.17 50.32 39.86
C LEU A 813 25.15 51.42 39.42
N PRO A 814 25.37 52.46 40.25
CA PRO A 814 26.50 53.37 40.12
C PRO A 814 27.83 52.63 40.22
N ASP A 815 28.83 53.12 39.48
CA ASP A 815 30.16 52.49 39.40
C ASP A 815 30.83 52.35 40.78
N ASP A 816 30.67 53.35 41.67
CA ASP A 816 31.22 53.33 43.03
C ASP A 816 30.64 52.19 43.89
N GLU A 817 29.33 51.97 43.81
CA GLU A 817 28.64 50.91 44.58
C GLU A 817 29.01 49.51 44.07
N MET A 818 29.18 49.36 42.75
CA MET A 818 29.66 48.11 42.17
C MET A 818 31.11 47.81 42.56
N LEU A 819 31.98 48.84 42.65
CA LEU A 819 33.37 48.67 43.09
C LEU A 819 33.46 48.28 44.56
N GLU A 820 32.65 48.89 45.44
CA GLU A 820 32.56 48.49 46.86
C GLU A 820 32.15 47.01 46.99
N LEU A 821 31.17 46.59 46.20
CA LEU A 821 30.70 45.22 46.17
C LEU A 821 31.79 44.24 45.68
N ILE A 822 32.50 44.57 44.59
CA ILE A 822 33.63 43.77 44.09
C ILE A 822 34.75 43.68 45.14
N GLN A 823 35.11 44.79 45.79
CA GLN A 823 36.13 44.81 46.84
C GLN A 823 35.73 43.93 48.04
N SER A 824 34.45 43.95 48.44
CA SER A 824 33.97 43.11 49.53
C SER A 824 34.09 41.62 49.21
N ASP A 825 33.85 41.22 47.96
CA ASP A 825 33.99 39.83 47.52
C ASP A 825 35.47 39.42 47.36
N GLU A 826 36.35 40.34 46.95
CA GLU A 826 37.81 40.12 46.95
C GLU A 826 38.34 39.89 48.36
N MET A 827 37.86 40.66 49.34
CA MET A 827 38.21 40.48 50.76
C MET A 827 37.75 39.12 51.29
N ARG A 828 36.52 38.68 50.94
CA ARG A 828 36.01 37.34 51.30
C ARG A 828 36.85 36.22 50.69
N LEU A 829 37.26 36.35 49.43
CA LEU A 829 38.14 35.37 48.81
C LEU A 829 39.51 35.33 49.46
N ARG A 830 40.04 36.49 49.86
CA ARG A 830 41.28 36.56 50.64
C ARG A 830 41.13 35.87 52.00
N GLU A 831 40.03 36.09 52.72
CA GLU A 831 39.72 35.39 53.96
C GLU A 831 39.72 33.87 53.75
N ARG A 832 39.13 33.38 52.66
CA ARG A 832 39.15 31.95 52.30
C ARG A 832 40.56 31.43 51.98
N VAL A 833 41.44 32.23 51.38
CA VAL A 833 42.86 31.86 51.19
C VAL A 833 43.60 31.83 52.53
N VAL A 834 43.28 32.74 53.45
CA VAL A 834 43.80 32.72 54.83
C VAL A 834 43.29 31.49 55.59
N GLU A 835 42.03 31.11 55.44
CA GLU A 835 41.46 29.87 55.99
C GLU A 835 42.16 28.64 55.42
N LEU A 836 42.38 28.60 54.10
CA LEU A 836 43.14 27.53 53.43
C LEU A 836 44.56 27.41 54.01
N ARG A 837 45.23 28.55 54.23
CA ARG A 837 46.54 28.62 54.88
C ARG A 837 46.49 28.10 56.32
N ASN A 838 45.49 28.50 57.09
CA ASN A 838 45.34 28.13 58.50
C ASN A 838 44.93 26.66 58.69
N GLU A 839 44.21 26.07 57.74
CA GLU A 839 43.87 24.65 57.74
C GLU A 839 45.09 23.78 57.45
N LEU A 840 45.96 24.22 56.53
CA LEU A 840 47.25 23.60 56.27
C LEU A 840 48.24 23.83 57.43
N LEU A 841 48.19 25.00 58.07
CA LEU A 841 49.08 25.42 59.15
C LEU A 841 48.32 26.22 60.22
N PRO A 842 47.78 25.58 61.28
CA PRO A 842 47.03 26.28 62.32
C PRO A 842 47.98 27.16 63.15
N PRO A 843 47.53 28.34 63.61
CA PRO A 843 48.37 29.28 64.36
C PRO A 843 48.76 28.75 65.76
N ASP A 844 47.94 27.92 66.39
CA ASP A 844 48.16 27.44 67.78
C ASP A 844 49.25 26.36 67.87
N LEU A 845 50.27 26.57 68.72
CA LEU A 845 51.39 25.64 68.95
C LEU A 845 50.97 24.26 69.50
N GLY A 846 49.73 24.11 69.98
CA GLY A 846 49.24 22.87 70.61
C GLY A 846 48.67 21.84 69.64
N GLN A 847 48.17 22.25 68.46
CA GLN A 847 47.58 21.34 67.48
C GLN A 847 48.58 21.05 66.35
N ARG A 848 49.14 19.85 66.35
CA ARG A 848 50.03 19.40 65.28
C ARG A 848 49.20 18.94 64.08
N THR A 849 48.96 19.80 63.11
CA THR A 849 48.55 19.31 61.79
C THR A 849 49.71 18.51 61.17
N PRO A 850 49.41 17.48 60.38
CA PRO A 850 50.45 16.65 59.79
C PRO A 850 51.43 17.41 58.88
N VAL A 851 50.98 18.45 58.18
CA VAL A 851 51.84 19.31 57.34
C VAL A 851 52.77 20.18 58.20
N ARG A 852 52.27 20.72 59.32
CA ARG A 852 53.09 21.41 60.32
C ARG A 852 54.17 20.51 60.91
N TYR A 853 53.82 19.26 61.20
CA TYR A 853 54.78 18.25 61.66
C TYR A 853 55.91 18.00 60.64
N LEU A 854 55.60 17.93 59.34
CA LEU A 854 56.62 17.80 58.28
C LEU A 854 57.57 19.02 58.22
N LEU A 855 57.08 20.21 58.52
CA LEU A 855 57.87 21.45 58.56
C LEU A 855 58.71 21.59 59.85
N GLU A 856 58.19 21.13 60.99
CA GLU A 856 58.79 21.26 62.33
C GLU A 856 59.88 20.23 62.67
N LEU A 857 60.07 19.18 61.85
CA LEU A 857 61.17 18.21 62.00
C LEU A 857 62.53 18.91 61.84
N LYS A 858 63.06 19.52 62.91
CA LYS A 858 64.39 20.14 62.94
C LYS A 858 65.47 19.06 63.00
N GLY A 859 66.49 19.22 62.15
CA GLY A 859 67.53 18.24 61.91
C GLY A 859 68.34 17.87 63.16
N ILE A 860 68.15 16.65 63.65
CA ILE A 860 69.15 15.86 64.36
C ILE A 860 68.94 14.42 63.86
N ALA A 861 69.96 13.83 63.24
CA ALA A 861 69.89 12.48 62.67
C ALA A 861 69.54 11.39 63.70
N ALA A 862 69.64 11.69 65.00
CA ALA A 862 69.32 10.79 66.11
C ALA A 862 67.81 10.62 66.35
N ASP A 863 67.01 11.68 66.20
CA ASP A 863 65.55 11.62 66.40
C ASP A 863 64.82 10.97 65.22
N LEU A 864 65.45 10.88 64.05
CA LEU A 864 64.89 10.21 62.87
C LEU A 864 64.80 8.68 63.04
N ARG A 865 65.70 8.07 63.84
CA ARG A 865 65.61 6.64 64.20
C ARG A 865 64.44 6.36 65.12
N GLU A 866 64.25 7.20 66.14
CA GLU A 866 63.12 7.06 67.08
C GLU A 866 61.79 7.46 66.44
N ALA A 867 61.79 8.47 65.55
CA ALA A 867 60.64 8.84 64.75
C ALA A 867 60.30 7.79 63.69
N SER A 868 61.28 7.05 63.15
CA SER A 868 61.07 5.96 62.19
C SER A 868 60.42 4.74 62.85
N ASN A 869 60.84 4.39 64.07
CA ASN A 869 60.31 3.21 64.76
C ASN A 869 58.90 3.40 65.35
N ARG A 870 58.42 4.65 65.47
CA ARG A 870 57.03 4.96 65.88
C ARG A 870 56.03 5.00 64.70
N LEU A 871 56.40 4.55 63.50
CA LEU A 871 55.62 4.75 62.25
C LEU A 871 54.48 3.75 61.99
N ASP A 872 54.37 2.62 62.68
CA ASP A 872 53.24 1.70 62.45
C ASP A 872 51.90 2.26 62.99
N ALA A 873 51.96 3.07 64.05
CA ALA A 873 50.82 3.87 64.53
C ALA A 873 50.47 5.08 63.61
N ARG A 874 51.19 5.27 62.49
CA ARG A 874 51.13 6.47 61.64
C ARG A 874 50.61 6.24 60.21
N ARG A 875 50.25 5.01 59.80
CA ARG A 875 49.50 4.80 58.54
C ARG A 875 48.17 5.59 58.53
N THR A 876 47.49 5.63 59.67
CA THR A 876 46.26 6.44 59.89
C THR A 876 46.51 7.95 59.79
N GLN A 877 47.70 8.45 60.14
CA GLN A 877 48.07 9.86 59.97
C GLN A 877 48.41 10.22 58.51
N SER A 878 48.94 9.27 57.72
CA SER A 878 49.16 9.47 56.28
C SER A 878 47.85 9.61 55.51
N ASP A 879 46.86 8.77 55.82
CA ASP A 879 45.54 8.89 55.19
C ASP A 879 44.83 10.20 55.61
N GLN A 880 45.14 10.74 56.79
CA GLN A 880 44.68 12.06 57.23
C GLN A 880 45.38 13.21 56.48
N ILE A 881 46.68 13.07 56.16
CA ILE A 881 47.41 14.02 55.29
C ILE A 881 46.76 14.08 53.92
N ASP A 882 46.49 12.92 53.31
CA ASP A 882 45.92 12.84 51.97
C ASP A 882 44.52 13.50 51.92
N ARG A 883 43.70 13.30 52.95
CA ARG A 883 42.39 13.98 53.07
C ARG A 883 42.54 15.49 53.18
N VAL A 884 43.45 15.99 54.03
CA VAL A 884 43.68 17.43 54.19
C VAL A 884 44.21 18.05 52.90
N ILE A 885 45.11 17.36 52.16
CA ILE A 885 45.61 17.84 50.87
C ILE A 885 44.51 17.83 49.81
N ASP A 886 43.66 16.79 49.77
CA ASP A 886 42.55 16.71 48.82
C ASP A 886 41.46 17.75 49.11
N ASP A 887 41.15 18.00 50.39
CA ASP A 887 40.23 19.06 50.81
C ASP A 887 40.80 20.45 50.52
N ALA A 888 42.10 20.67 50.80
CA ALA A 888 42.80 21.89 50.43
C ALA A 888 42.83 22.12 48.92
N ARG A 889 42.97 21.06 48.12
CA ARG A 889 42.91 21.12 46.66
C ARG A 889 41.52 21.52 46.17
N ARG A 890 40.45 20.93 46.72
CA ARG A 890 39.08 21.31 46.37
C ARG A 890 38.80 22.78 46.72
N LYS A 891 39.23 23.22 47.91
CA LYS A 891 39.11 24.63 48.33
C LYS A 891 39.94 25.57 47.45
N ALA A 892 41.17 25.20 47.10
CA ALA A 892 42.01 25.98 46.20
C ALA A 892 41.41 26.08 44.79
N GLU A 893 40.84 25.00 44.26
CA GLU A 893 40.11 25.00 42.99
C GLU A 893 38.89 25.92 43.03
N GLU A 894 38.12 25.85 44.11
CA GLU A 894 36.93 26.70 44.31
C GLU A 894 37.32 28.18 44.40
N ILE A 895 38.35 28.51 45.19
CA ILE A 895 38.87 29.87 45.32
C ILE A 895 39.43 30.38 43.99
N GLU A 896 40.19 29.57 43.24
CA GLU A 896 40.70 29.93 41.91
C GLU A 896 39.54 30.21 40.95
N ARG A 897 38.53 29.34 40.93
CA ARG A 897 37.35 29.46 40.09
C ARG A 897 36.55 30.73 40.41
N ASP A 898 36.33 31.00 41.70
CA ASP A 898 35.59 32.17 42.17
C ASP A 898 36.37 33.46 41.92
N PHE A 899 37.69 33.47 42.10
CA PHE A 899 38.54 34.62 41.81
C PHE A 899 38.61 34.93 40.30
N ARG A 900 38.70 33.89 39.46
CA ARG A 900 38.61 34.03 38.00
C ARG A 900 37.23 34.52 37.56
N ARG A 901 36.16 34.01 38.18
CA ARG A 901 34.79 34.50 37.98
C ARG A 901 34.74 36.00 38.30
N LEU A 902 35.16 36.41 39.49
CA LEU A 902 35.18 37.81 39.95
C LEU A 902 35.98 38.74 39.02
N THR A 903 37.11 38.26 38.50
CA THR A 903 37.93 38.98 37.53
C THR A 903 37.18 39.18 36.21
N ARG A 904 36.48 38.14 35.70
CA ARG A 904 35.61 38.27 34.53
C ARG A 904 34.41 39.18 34.79
N GLN A 905 33.78 39.12 35.97
CA GLN A 905 32.67 40.03 36.33
C GLN A 905 33.14 41.49 36.34
N THR A 906 34.34 41.74 36.88
CA THR A 906 34.96 43.08 36.91
C THR A 906 35.14 43.62 35.49
N ALA A 907 35.65 42.78 34.57
CA ALA A 907 35.82 43.14 33.16
C ALA A 907 34.49 43.42 32.47
N LEU A 908 33.48 42.58 32.69
CA LEU A 908 32.12 42.74 32.15
C LEU A 908 31.45 44.03 32.64
N CYS A 909 31.75 44.46 33.87
CA CYS A 909 31.28 45.73 34.44
C CYS A 909 31.98 46.97 33.86
N GLY A 910 32.83 46.81 32.85
CA GLY A 910 33.50 47.91 32.16
C GLY A 910 34.66 48.51 32.96
N PHE A 911 35.10 47.85 34.03
CA PHE A 911 36.26 48.27 34.81
C PHE A 911 37.54 47.64 34.23
N PRO A 912 38.65 48.41 34.11
CA PRO A 912 39.91 47.86 33.67
C PRO A 912 40.42 46.83 34.68
N VAL A 913 40.58 45.58 34.24
CA VAL A 913 41.26 44.56 35.04
C VAL A 913 42.76 44.90 35.04
N LYS A 914 43.27 45.30 36.20
CA LYS A 914 44.71 45.54 36.38
C LYS A 914 45.48 44.23 36.25
N ASP A 915 46.71 44.29 35.72
CA ASP A 915 47.64 43.14 35.62
C ASP A 915 47.85 42.43 36.97
N GLU A 916 47.66 43.13 38.08
CA GLU A 916 47.72 42.61 39.45
C GLU A 916 46.69 41.50 39.70
N LYS A 917 45.44 41.66 39.24
CA LYS A 917 44.41 40.61 39.42
C LYS A 917 44.73 39.35 38.60
N GLU A 918 45.27 39.52 37.41
CA GLU A 918 45.72 38.39 36.59
C GLU A 918 46.91 37.66 37.21
N ARG A 919 47.82 38.39 37.87
CA ARG A 919 48.92 37.80 38.65
C ARG A 919 48.41 36.99 39.85
N VAL A 920 47.39 37.50 40.56
CA VAL A 920 46.73 36.74 41.64
C VAL A 920 46.10 35.46 41.11
N ALA A 921 45.35 35.53 40.00
CA ALA A 921 44.71 34.36 39.40
C ALA A 921 45.75 33.29 38.99
N LYS A 922 46.91 33.70 38.46
CA LYS A 922 48.02 32.79 38.13
C LYS A 922 48.69 32.20 39.38
N ALA A 923 48.83 32.97 40.46
CA ALA A 923 49.36 32.48 41.72
C ALA A 923 48.43 31.43 42.36
N LEU A 924 47.11 31.65 42.31
CA LEU A 924 46.11 30.67 42.76
C LEU A 924 46.10 29.40 41.88
N GLU A 925 46.22 29.56 40.57
CA GLU A 925 46.35 28.42 39.63
C GLU A 925 47.60 27.60 39.91
N LYS A 926 48.74 28.24 40.20
CA LYS A 926 49.99 27.58 40.59
C LYS A 926 49.80 26.75 41.87
N ILE A 927 49.09 27.27 42.86
CA ILE A 927 48.76 26.51 44.09
C ILE A 927 47.93 25.27 43.78
N HIS A 928 46.86 25.43 43.00
CA HIS A 928 45.93 24.35 42.68
C HIS A 928 46.52 23.30 41.72
N LYS A 929 47.11 23.70 40.59
CA LYS A 929 47.57 22.80 39.53
C LYS A 929 48.97 22.25 39.73
N GLU A 930 49.87 22.99 40.40
CA GLU A 930 51.28 22.62 40.52
C GLU A 930 51.65 22.22 41.95
N SER A 931 51.47 23.13 42.93
CA SER A 931 52.01 22.95 44.29
C SER A 931 51.31 21.84 45.09
N LEU A 932 49.97 21.80 45.10
CA LEU A 932 49.21 20.77 45.84
C LEU A 932 49.37 19.36 45.24
N PRO A 933 49.29 19.16 43.90
CA PRO A 933 49.58 17.86 43.29
C PRO A 933 51.03 17.41 43.49
N SER A 934 52.00 18.33 43.43
CA SER A 934 53.41 18.03 43.71
C SER A 934 53.63 17.58 45.14
N LEU A 935 52.96 18.22 46.11
CA LEU A 935 52.98 17.80 47.51
C LEU A 935 52.37 16.39 47.67
N ARG A 936 51.20 16.13 47.08
CA ARG A 936 50.56 14.81 47.09
C ARG A 936 51.48 13.72 46.54
N GLY A 937 52.08 13.95 45.38
CA GLY A 937 53.03 13.02 44.76
C GLY A 937 54.26 12.75 45.63
N SER A 938 54.75 13.77 46.35
CA SER A 938 55.86 13.58 47.30
C SER A 938 55.45 12.76 48.53
N VAL A 939 54.25 12.97 49.09
CA VAL A 939 53.70 12.21 50.22
C VAL A 939 53.47 10.74 49.83
N GLU A 940 52.95 10.48 48.63
CA GLU A 940 52.80 9.12 48.11
C GLU A 940 54.16 8.46 47.85
N GLY A 941 55.13 9.21 47.33
CA GLY A 941 56.51 8.74 47.17
C GLY A 941 57.16 8.35 48.50
N PHE A 942 56.93 9.16 49.55
CA PHE A 942 57.36 8.86 50.91
C PHE A 942 56.67 7.59 51.47
N ARG A 943 55.37 7.42 51.21
CA ARG A 943 54.61 6.22 51.57
C ARG A 943 55.19 4.96 50.90
N LYS A 944 55.52 5.02 49.61
CA LYS A 944 56.13 3.88 48.88
C LYS A 944 57.53 3.54 49.39
N GLN A 945 58.32 4.53 49.78
CA GLN A 945 59.67 4.34 50.32
C GLN A 945 59.69 3.98 51.81
N GLN A 946 58.53 3.98 52.48
CA GLN A 946 58.40 3.58 53.87
C GLN A 946 58.75 2.10 54.12
N GLU A 947 58.81 1.27 53.07
CA GLU A 947 59.21 -0.15 53.13
C GLU A 947 60.66 -0.39 52.68
N SER A 948 61.34 0.61 52.10
CA SER A 948 62.72 0.51 51.61
C SER A 948 63.78 0.92 52.66
N VAL A 949 65.07 0.82 52.30
CA VAL A 949 66.25 1.06 53.16
C VAL A 949 66.24 2.46 53.79
N GLU A 950 66.77 2.59 55.02
CA GLU A 950 66.74 3.78 55.88
C GLU A 950 67.19 5.08 55.17
N THR A 951 68.17 5.02 54.27
CA THR A 951 68.67 6.15 53.47
C THR A 951 67.62 6.73 52.52
N SER A 952 66.84 5.87 51.85
CA SER A 952 65.79 6.31 50.90
C SER A 952 64.65 7.05 51.61
N ARG A 953 64.28 6.61 52.83
CA ARG A 953 63.22 7.24 53.64
C ARG A 953 63.54 8.69 54.01
N VAL A 954 64.81 8.94 54.37
CA VAL A 954 65.28 10.27 54.74
C VAL A 954 65.27 11.22 53.54
N GLU A 955 65.59 10.73 52.33
CA GLU A 955 65.53 11.51 51.09
C GLU A 955 64.10 11.84 50.66
N ALA A 956 63.17 10.88 50.75
CA ALA A 956 61.76 11.16 50.50
C ALA A 956 61.18 12.17 51.51
N LEU A 957 61.54 12.08 52.80
CA LEU A 957 61.09 13.05 53.81
C LEU A 957 61.62 14.46 53.54
N LYS A 958 62.89 14.59 53.11
CA LYS A 958 63.46 15.87 52.67
C LYS A 958 62.69 16.44 51.47
N THR A 959 62.30 15.58 50.53
CA THR A 959 61.52 15.97 49.35
C THR A 959 60.13 16.46 49.73
N CYS A 960 59.41 15.75 50.61
CA CYS A 960 58.11 16.18 51.14
C CYS A 960 58.19 17.54 51.84
N ARG A 961 59.25 17.75 52.64
CA ARG A 961 59.48 19.03 53.32
C ARG A 961 59.77 20.18 52.36
N ALA A 962 60.54 19.93 51.30
CA ALA A 962 60.79 20.93 50.27
C ALA A 962 59.49 21.32 49.57
N ARG A 963 58.67 20.33 49.17
CA ARG A 963 57.37 20.57 48.51
C ARG A 963 56.35 21.25 49.43
N SER A 964 56.33 20.95 50.73
CA SER A 964 55.45 21.66 51.66
C SER A 964 55.88 23.11 51.87
N ALA A 965 57.18 23.39 51.89
CA ALA A 965 57.70 24.76 51.93
C ALA A 965 57.39 25.54 50.63
N GLU A 966 57.49 24.89 49.46
CA GLU A 966 57.09 25.48 48.17
C GLU A 966 55.59 25.81 48.11
N LEU A 967 54.74 24.92 48.62
CA LEU A 967 53.30 25.19 48.74
C LEU A 967 53.01 26.40 49.63
N MET A 968 53.65 26.48 50.80
CA MET A 968 53.49 27.63 51.69
C MET A 968 53.98 28.93 51.06
N ALA A 969 55.12 28.89 50.37
CA ALA A 969 55.63 30.04 49.63
C ALA A 969 54.68 30.50 48.52
N ALA A 970 54.04 29.57 47.81
CA ALA A 970 53.04 29.89 46.78
C ALA A 970 51.75 30.50 47.39
N ILE A 971 51.29 29.99 48.54
CA ILE A 971 50.14 30.56 49.28
C ILE A 971 50.47 31.95 49.81
N ASP A 972 51.65 32.15 50.39
CA ASP A 972 52.10 33.46 50.87
C ASP A 972 52.32 34.44 49.68
N GLU A 973 52.81 33.97 48.53
CA GLU A 973 52.89 34.74 47.27
C GLU A 973 51.50 35.21 46.82
N ALA A 974 50.50 34.31 46.79
CA ALA A 974 49.12 34.66 46.44
C ALA A 974 48.51 35.67 47.43
N LEU A 975 48.72 35.48 48.74
CA LEU A 975 48.24 36.41 49.77
C LEU A 975 48.90 37.79 49.70
N ASN A 976 50.19 37.84 49.37
CA ASN A 976 50.90 39.11 49.18
C ASN A 976 50.38 39.85 47.93
N LEU A 977 50.08 39.12 46.86
CA LEU A 977 49.50 39.69 45.64
C LEU A 977 48.04 40.14 45.84
N MET A 978 47.28 39.48 46.73
CA MET A 978 45.93 39.90 47.14
C MET A 978 45.92 41.09 48.14
N GLY A 979 47.09 41.69 48.38
CA GLY A 979 47.31 42.78 49.32
C GLY A 979 47.85 42.29 50.66
N GLY A 980 49.07 42.70 51.03
CA GLY A 980 49.67 42.38 52.32
C GLY A 980 48.90 42.98 53.50
N ALA A 981 49.06 42.43 54.71
CA ALA A 981 48.55 43.03 55.94
C ALA A 981 49.03 44.50 56.14
N SER A 982 50.12 44.89 55.47
CA SER A 982 50.65 46.26 55.49
C SER A 982 49.75 47.28 54.79
N ASP A 983 49.00 46.92 53.75
CA ASP A 983 48.13 47.88 53.06
C ASP A 983 46.85 48.15 53.84
N PHE A 984 46.27 47.13 54.50
CA PHE A 984 45.07 47.31 55.31
C PHE A 984 45.34 48.15 56.57
N ASP A 985 46.48 47.96 57.23
CA ASP A 985 46.89 48.84 58.34
C ASP A 985 47.27 50.24 57.86
N SER A 986 47.83 50.38 56.64
CA SER A 986 48.10 51.68 56.04
C SER A 986 46.81 52.40 55.58
N GLU A 987 45.82 51.66 55.10
CA GLU A 987 44.51 52.18 54.69
C GLU A 987 43.60 52.40 55.89
N LEU A 988 43.66 51.59 56.94
CA LEU A 988 43.07 51.92 58.24
C LEU A 988 43.74 53.14 58.85
N ALA A 989 45.06 53.29 58.74
CA ALA A 989 45.76 54.49 59.17
C ALA A 989 45.36 55.72 58.33
N ARG A 990 45.19 55.56 57.01
CA ARG A 990 44.73 56.61 56.09
C ARG A 990 43.26 56.96 56.34
N LEU A 991 42.37 55.98 56.52
CA LEU A 991 40.95 56.15 56.82
C LEU A 991 40.73 56.71 58.23
N ARG A 992 41.49 56.27 59.23
CA ARG A 992 41.52 56.93 60.56
C ARG A 992 42.07 58.34 60.46
N GLY A 993 43.03 58.59 59.57
CA GLY A 993 43.54 59.92 59.25
C GLY A 993 42.44 60.81 58.63
N ILE A 994 41.71 60.31 57.64
CA ILE A 994 40.60 61.02 56.99
C ILE A 994 39.43 61.23 57.96
N LEU A 995 39.07 60.24 58.79
CA LEU A 995 38.04 60.38 59.82
C LEU A 995 38.44 61.41 60.88
N ARG A 996 39.70 61.43 61.32
CA ARG A 996 40.21 62.48 62.22
C ARG A 996 40.21 63.85 61.56
N GLU A 997 40.52 63.92 60.26
CA GLU A 997 40.46 65.17 59.51
C GLU A 997 39.01 65.65 59.36
N GLN A 998 38.05 64.76 59.11
CA GLN A 998 36.62 65.08 59.08
C GLN A 998 36.07 65.45 60.45
N GLU A 999 36.47 64.77 61.54
CA GLU A 999 36.17 65.18 62.92
C GLU A 999 36.77 66.55 63.25
N ASN A 1000 37.98 66.85 62.78
CA ASN A 1000 38.59 68.16 62.96
C ASN A 1000 37.90 69.24 62.13
N GLN A 1001 37.47 68.94 60.90
CA GLN A 1001 36.70 69.85 60.06
C GLN A 1001 35.30 70.11 60.63
N THR A 1002 34.61 69.09 61.13
CA THR A 1002 33.31 69.24 61.80
C THR A 1002 33.45 70.02 63.11
N ARG A 1003 34.50 69.77 63.92
CA ARG A 1003 34.81 70.60 65.10
C ARG A 1003 35.14 72.04 64.74
N ARG A 1004 35.88 72.27 63.65
CA ARG A 1004 36.15 73.62 63.12
C ARG A 1004 34.88 74.31 62.66
N LEU A 1005 33.99 73.61 61.96
CA LEU A 1005 32.68 74.14 61.55
C LEU A 1005 31.80 74.44 62.77
N ASP A 1006 31.82 73.61 63.80
CA ASP A 1006 31.09 73.88 65.05
C ASP A 1006 31.68 75.05 65.85
N SER A 1007 33.01 75.21 65.88
CA SER A 1007 33.63 76.39 66.48
C SER A 1007 33.33 77.64 65.67
N PHE A 1008 33.38 77.58 64.34
CA PHE A 1008 33.03 78.70 63.45
C PHE A 1008 31.56 79.08 63.59
N ARG A 1009 30.67 78.08 63.69
CA ARG A 1009 29.25 78.27 63.95
C ARG A 1009 29.01 78.92 65.31
N LYS A 1010 29.69 78.49 66.37
CA LYS A 1010 29.61 79.12 67.70
C LYS A 1010 30.14 80.55 67.68
N GLU A 1011 31.22 80.81 66.96
CA GLU A 1011 31.81 82.14 66.82
C GLU A 1011 30.90 83.08 65.99
N LEU A 1012 30.27 82.58 64.93
CA LEU A 1012 29.24 83.29 64.17
C LEU A 1012 27.99 83.58 65.00
N VAL A 1013 27.53 82.61 65.79
CA VAL A 1013 26.38 82.79 66.69
C VAL A 1013 26.72 83.80 67.78
N ASN A 1014 27.93 83.77 68.35
CA ASN A 1014 28.37 84.75 69.35
C ASN A 1014 28.56 86.14 68.75
N LYS A 1015 29.12 86.27 67.54
CA LYS A 1015 29.20 87.54 66.81
C LYS A 1015 27.82 88.09 66.49
N LEU A 1016 26.90 87.25 66.00
CA LEU A 1016 25.52 87.66 65.74
C LEU A 1016 24.79 88.07 67.03
N LEU A 1017 25.07 87.41 68.15
CA LEU A 1017 24.54 87.80 69.46
C LEU A 1017 25.16 89.11 69.97
N GLU A 1018 26.46 89.34 69.81
CA GLU A 1018 27.12 90.60 70.15
C GLU A 1018 26.62 91.76 69.27
N ASP A 1019 26.46 91.54 67.96
CA ASP A 1019 25.89 92.51 67.02
C ASP A 1019 24.40 92.80 67.32
N LEU A 1020 23.65 91.81 67.79
CA LEU A 1020 22.25 91.99 68.22
C LEU A 1020 22.11 92.67 69.60
N LEU A 1021 23.08 92.50 70.50
CA LEU A 1021 23.06 93.07 71.85
C LEU A 1021 23.66 94.48 71.92
N ASN A 1022 24.49 94.87 70.94
CA ASN A 1022 25.02 96.22 70.79
C ASN A 1022 24.64 96.83 69.43
N PRO A 1023 23.36 97.16 69.20
CA PRO A 1023 23.00 97.97 68.04
C PRO A 1023 23.58 99.38 68.23
N LYS A 1024 24.50 99.79 67.35
CA LYS A 1024 24.80 101.21 67.14
C LYS A 1024 23.76 101.85 66.24
#